data_AF-A0A818B2B0-F1
#
_entry.id   AF-A0A818B2B0-F1
#
_cell.length_a   1.000
_cell.length_b   1.000
_cell.length_c   1.000
_cell.angle_alpha   90.00
_cell.angle_beta   90.00
_cell.angle_gamma   90.00
#
_symmetry.space_group_name_H-M   'P 1'
#
loop_
_entity.id
_entity.type
_entity.pdbx_description
1 polymer ?
#
loop_
_entity_poly.entity_id
_entity_poly.type
_entity_poly.pdbx_seq_one_letter_code
_entity_poly.pdbx_strand_id
1 'polypeptide(L)'
;MPSCKDLYDKWRNAVSEATKDHKHRYTCALFKKDQTISDTEQTNRCICGRLKNSHSYKGELSSYAGDRWIMTDCSGRIDDGISCGILYKWHQACLTKFLRCDINIPQKALYDLICNDYGKKPNLIISIFGGTKNFKMDKHLETAFMNGIIEAATSAGGWILTAGLNSGVVNLVGQAISEAKVMHCNLKNIVSIGFTKWGSLSQDVRDLLSGKFRKQLHPENNDPISELYTYPPEMLGSNNQQTVESHHAYMLLFDDATQYGYLGDHQPTQFLEEALKNKGNTNCYTITVIVEGGLNTPYTIRRFLEKNLPVVIIRGSGRMADIICDFLTPDAENASKDKIKEVLKKKIPNKESLKKEDYEEDLKTCANEIRKIIDVKYSDLLSVYSLNQNVNVAETIFNAIFKAKLSSHADNRDGQSPHRNISSIDMLNLLDLSLAWKSFQGLQRVFEYTEANPDQPSSKEIMKKFITSLENDSPKLADYFLRSRYNVLNDLKREDISLLYETISKTPHTERYISSVLETTNIGSNKPLGIADEFCKEFIGHFMQNLYSEESESSITNILARLKGAWRGIFQTSCRCPPRRVYTPVALKQIFLNLNFPDKKQDYSQQEKIRDLFLWSVFMGRTELAKVFLIYLEPKTCAALIASRVYKEFSKRTNIIHFKQTMTSTAEEFELYAVNCINACYELDEKRACELILRQITLFGNITCIQVAVAAKCRKFLLTACFDRVINDASYCKLDERNRYGMHKHMLILTWLSFGILAPFYVSYRTTQPEDSQHEPISNQDKE
;
A
#
# COMPACT_ATOMS: atom_id res chain seq x y z
N MET A 1 24.01 -0.88 -17.11
CA MET A 1 23.41 -2.16 -16.69
C MET A 1 24.53 -3.16 -16.49
N PRO A 2 24.52 -4.00 -15.44
CA PRO A 2 25.49 -5.09 -15.30
C PRO A 2 25.45 -5.97 -16.55
N SER A 3 26.60 -6.52 -16.95
CA SER A 3 26.61 -7.46 -18.09
C SER A 3 25.85 -8.74 -17.71
N CYS A 4 25.31 -9.46 -18.70
CA CYS A 4 24.58 -10.71 -18.43
C CYS A 4 25.48 -11.76 -17.75
N LYS A 5 26.79 -11.71 -18.02
CA LYS A 5 27.81 -12.50 -17.34
C LYS A 5 27.89 -12.18 -15.85
N ASP A 6 27.93 -10.90 -15.49
CA ASP A 6 27.98 -10.48 -14.07
C ASP A 6 26.76 -10.98 -13.30
N LEU A 7 25.57 -10.96 -13.93
CA LEU A 7 24.34 -11.49 -13.34
C LEU A 7 24.41 -13.01 -13.14
N TYR A 8 24.96 -13.75 -14.12
CA TYR A 8 25.13 -15.19 -14.03
C TYR A 8 26.16 -15.58 -12.97
N ASP A 9 27.33 -14.94 -12.96
CA ASP A 9 28.39 -15.21 -11.99
C ASP A 9 27.93 -14.91 -10.56
N LYS A 10 27.21 -13.80 -10.36
CA LYS A 10 26.59 -13.48 -9.06
C LYS A 10 25.60 -14.57 -8.62
N TRP A 11 24.72 -15.01 -9.52
CA TRP A 11 23.75 -16.07 -9.22
C TRP A 11 24.44 -17.40 -8.91
N ARG A 12 25.42 -17.80 -9.72
CA ARG A 12 26.17 -19.04 -9.56
C ARG A 12 26.92 -19.08 -8.22
N ASN A 13 27.56 -17.98 -7.84
CA ASN A 13 28.26 -17.88 -6.56
C ASN A 13 27.30 -17.99 -5.37
N ALA A 14 26.16 -17.29 -5.44
CA ALA A 14 25.13 -17.38 -4.41
C ALA A 14 24.57 -18.80 -4.26
N VAL A 15 24.31 -19.50 -5.38
CA VAL A 15 23.90 -20.91 -5.37
C VAL A 15 24.97 -21.78 -4.74
N SER A 16 26.24 -21.63 -5.17
CA SER A 16 27.35 -22.45 -4.65
C SER A 16 27.56 -22.29 -3.15
N GLU A 17 27.30 -21.08 -2.61
CA GLU A 17 27.37 -20.81 -1.18
C GLU A 17 26.18 -21.42 -0.44
N ALA A 18 24.95 -21.21 -0.93
CA ALA A 18 23.73 -21.73 -0.32
C ALA A 18 23.67 -23.27 -0.32
N THR A 19 24.26 -23.91 -1.32
CA THR A 19 24.22 -25.38 -1.47
C THR A 19 25.54 -26.05 -1.10
N LYS A 20 26.42 -25.38 -0.36
CA LYS A 20 27.76 -25.89 -0.01
C LYS A 20 27.72 -27.28 0.63
N ASP A 21 26.74 -27.51 1.51
CA ASP A 21 26.58 -28.76 2.27
C ASP A 21 25.72 -29.81 1.56
N HIS A 22 25.06 -29.45 0.45
CA HIS A 22 24.07 -30.29 -0.24
C HIS A 22 24.30 -30.28 -1.76
N LYS A 23 25.46 -30.75 -2.23
CA LYS A 23 25.81 -30.74 -3.67
C LYS A 23 25.36 -31.98 -4.46
N HIS A 24 24.40 -32.74 -3.98
CA HIS A 24 24.00 -33.99 -4.61
C HIS A 24 22.68 -33.87 -5.36
N ARG A 25 22.42 -34.81 -6.26
CA ARG A 25 21.10 -35.05 -6.88
C ARG A 25 20.84 -36.54 -7.03
N TYR A 26 19.58 -36.92 -7.21
CA TYR A 26 19.23 -38.28 -7.56
C TYR A 26 19.08 -38.47 -9.06
N THR A 27 19.49 -39.66 -9.52
CA THR A 27 19.18 -40.16 -10.86
C THR A 27 18.75 -41.60 -10.76
N CYS A 28 18.02 -42.11 -11.75
CA CYS A 28 17.63 -43.52 -11.72
C CYS A 28 18.88 -44.39 -11.91
N ALA A 29 19.16 -45.26 -10.93
CA ALA A 29 20.30 -46.16 -10.94
C ALA A 29 19.96 -47.55 -11.50
N LEU A 30 18.68 -47.94 -11.42
CA LEU A 30 18.20 -49.25 -11.84
C LEU A 30 17.33 -49.15 -13.08
N PHE A 31 17.66 -49.95 -14.10
CA PHE A 31 16.76 -50.18 -15.22
C PHE A 31 15.86 -51.38 -14.93
N LYS A 32 14.56 -51.12 -14.69
CA LYS A 32 13.52 -52.16 -14.68
C LYS A 32 12.49 -51.81 -15.75
N LYS A 33 12.17 -52.73 -16.65
CA LYS A 33 11.20 -52.48 -17.75
C LYS A 33 9.81 -52.25 -17.16
N ASP A 34 9.13 -51.21 -17.64
CA ASP A 34 7.73 -50.97 -17.29
C ASP A 34 6.84 -51.99 -18.04
N GLN A 35 6.18 -52.87 -17.29
CA GLN A 35 5.33 -53.93 -17.83
C GLN A 35 3.92 -53.45 -18.19
N THR A 36 3.56 -52.20 -17.86
CA THR A 36 2.21 -51.65 -18.08
C THR A 36 1.99 -51.10 -19.50
N ILE A 37 3.05 -50.98 -20.30
CA ILE A 37 3.04 -50.39 -21.65
C ILE A 37 3.01 -51.53 -22.69
N SER A 38 1.94 -51.63 -23.48
CA SER A 38 1.75 -52.66 -24.51
C SER A 38 2.71 -52.51 -25.70
N ASP A 39 3.07 -53.65 -26.29
CA ASP A 39 4.16 -53.90 -27.26
C ASP A 39 4.06 -53.22 -28.64
N THR A 40 4.05 -51.88 -28.69
CA THR A 40 4.32 -51.14 -29.95
C THR A 40 5.41 -50.09 -29.73
N GLU A 41 6.61 -50.40 -30.22
CA GLU A 41 7.82 -49.56 -30.41
C GLU A 41 8.50 -48.89 -29.19
N GLN A 42 7.89 -48.83 -28.01
CA GLN A 42 8.51 -48.26 -26.79
C GLN A 42 9.18 -49.30 -25.88
N THR A 43 9.89 -50.28 -26.46
CA THR A 43 10.37 -51.49 -25.77
C THR A 43 11.45 -51.30 -24.70
N ASN A 44 11.94 -50.07 -24.47
CA ASN A 44 13.08 -49.76 -23.60
C ASN A 44 12.81 -48.66 -22.56
N ARG A 45 11.57 -48.49 -22.07
CA ARG A 45 11.27 -47.58 -20.95
C ARG A 45 11.40 -48.27 -19.60
N CYS A 46 12.09 -47.60 -18.67
CA CYS A 46 12.19 -48.01 -17.28
C CYS A 46 10.91 -47.63 -16.51
N ILE A 47 10.64 -48.25 -15.36
CA ILE A 47 9.56 -47.85 -14.42
C ILE A 47 9.74 -46.38 -13.97
N CYS A 48 10.96 -45.85 -13.97
CA CYS A 48 11.20 -44.42 -13.73
C CYS A 48 10.74 -43.50 -14.89
N GLY A 49 10.30 -44.07 -16.01
CA GLY A 49 9.87 -43.42 -17.25
C GLY A 49 10.98 -43.11 -18.26
N ARG A 50 12.25 -43.15 -17.83
CA ARG A 50 13.42 -42.89 -18.70
C ARG A 50 13.65 -44.03 -19.68
N LEU A 51 14.11 -43.72 -20.89
CA LEU A 51 14.61 -44.73 -21.82
C LEU A 51 15.90 -45.36 -21.28
N LYS A 52 16.16 -46.63 -21.61
CA LYS A 52 17.38 -47.36 -21.23
C LYS A 52 18.64 -46.56 -21.54
N ASN A 53 18.71 -45.96 -22.73
CA ASN A 53 19.87 -45.17 -23.19
C ASN A 53 20.02 -43.82 -22.48
N SER A 54 19.01 -43.37 -21.72
CA SER A 54 19.00 -42.10 -20.99
C SER A 54 19.39 -42.23 -19.52
N HIS A 55 19.75 -43.43 -19.05
CA HIS A 55 20.26 -43.65 -17.69
C HIS A 55 21.73 -43.25 -17.61
N SER A 56 22.07 -42.42 -16.63
CA SER A 56 23.43 -41.89 -16.44
C SER A 56 24.35 -42.82 -15.63
N TYR A 57 23.77 -43.75 -14.86
CA TYR A 57 24.49 -44.60 -13.91
C TYR A 57 24.85 -45.96 -14.56
N LYS A 58 26.12 -46.37 -14.46
CA LYS A 58 26.69 -47.63 -15.00
C LYS A 58 27.18 -48.59 -13.89
N GLY A 59 26.58 -48.54 -12.69
CA GLY A 59 26.95 -49.44 -11.58
C GLY A 59 26.19 -50.77 -11.60
N GLU A 60 26.73 -51.79 -10.91
CA GLU A 60 26.15 -53.14 -10.83
C GLU A 60 24.74 -53.15 -10.21
N LEU A 61 23.86 -53.98 -10.78
CA LEU A 61 22.44 -54.10 -10.45
C LEU A 61 22.24 -54.45 -8.96
N SER A 62 21.52 -53.61 -8.22
CA SER A 62 20.83 -54.06 -7.01
C SER A 62 19.54 -54.81 -7.40
N SER A 63 19.26 -55.90 -6.69
CA SER A 63 18.19 -56.88 -6.93
C SER A 63 16.82 -56.40 -6.42
N TYR A 64 16.38 -55.20 -6.81
CA TYR A 64 15.04 -54.73 -6.42
C TYR A 64 13.95 -55.53 -7.16
N ALA A 65 13.23 -56.37 -6.42
CA ALA A 65 12.18 -57.25 -6.95
C ALA A 65 10.79 -56.57 -7.06
N GLY A 66 10.57 -55.40 -6.44
CA GLY A 66 9.25 -54.78 -6.36
C GLY A 66 8.74 -54.15 -7.65
N ASP A 67 7.43 -54.17 -7.88
CA ASP A 67 6.80 -53.74 -9.15
C ASP A 67 6.53 -52.24 -9.26
N ARG A 68 6.74 -51.47 -8.19
CA ARG A 68 6.59 -50.02 -8.17
C ARG A 68 7.94 -49.34 -7.99
N TRP A 69 8.10 -48.16 -8.58
CA TRP A 69 9.32 -47.37 -8.41
C TRP A 69 9.35 -46.76 -6.99
N ILE A 70 10.42 -47.04 -6.24
CA ILE A 70 10.66 -46.49 -4.90
C ILE A 70 11.99 -45.74 -4.91
N MET A 71 11.99 -44.51 -4.41
CA MET A 71 13.15 -43.63 -4.45
C MET A 71 14.37 -44.18 -3.70
N THR A 72 14.16 -44.78 -2.52
CA THR A 72 15.26 -45.33 -1.70
C THR A 72 16.02 -46.44 -2.42
N ASP A 73 15.33 -47.23 -3.23
CA ASP A 73 15.87 -48.48 -3.77
C ASP A 73 16.26 -48.35 -5.24
N CYS A 74 15.55 -47.51 -6.00
CA CYS A 74 15.70 -47.37 -7.46
C CYS A 74 16.53 -46.15 -7.91
N SER A 75 16.90 -45.26 -6.99
CA SER A 75 17.69 -44.07 -7.30
C SER A 75 19.14 -44.18 -6.83
N GLY A 76 20.04 -43.51 -7.53
CA GLY A 76 21.45 -43.37 -7.19
C GLY A 76 21.81 -41.90 -7.08
N ARG A 77 22.71 -41.60 -6.13
CA ARG A 77 23.18 -40.26 -5.84
C ARG A 77 24.32 -39.89 -6.79
N ILE A 78 24.25 -38.69 -7.34
CA ILE A 78 25.34 -38.06 -8.10
C ILE A 78 25.84 -36.87 -7.28
N ASP A 79 27.11 -36.90 -6.89
CA ASP A 79 27.79 -35.80 -6.23
C ASP A 79 28.15 -34.69 -7.25
N ASP A 80 28.17 -33.43 -6.79
CA ASP A 80 28.25 -32.21 -7.61
C ASP A 80 27.20 -32.13 -8.74
N GLY A 81 25.99 -32.60 -8.44
CA GLY A 81 24.89 -32.70 -9.40
C GLY A 81 24.06 -31.42 -9.60
N ILE A 82 24.29 -30.38 -8.79
CA ILE A 82 23.53 -29.13 -8.86
C ILE A 82 23.90 -28.37 -10.13
N SER A 83 22.88 -27.90 -10.84
CA SER A 83 23.05 -27.03 -12.00
C SER A 83 22.17 -25.80 -11.87
N CYS A 84 22.69 -24.66 -12.29
CA CYS A 84 21.97 -23.39 -12.27
C CYS A 84 22.28 -22.58 -13.52
N GLY A 85 21.43 -21.62 -13.83
CA GLY A 85 21.67 -20.70 -14.93
C GLY A 85 20.60 -19.64 -15.09
N ILE A 86 20.77 -18.83 -16.12
CA ILE A 86 19.84 -17.75 -16.47
C ILE A 86 19.28 -18.05 -17.85
N LEU A 87 17.96 -18.12 -17.91
CA LEU A 87 17.20 -18.29 -19.13
C LEU A 87 16.70 -16.93 -19.59
N TYR A 88 17.01 -16.58 -20.85
CA TYR A 88 16.58 -15.33 -21.47
C TYR A 88 15.67 -15.62 -22.64
N LYS A 89 14.50 -14.96 -22.66
CA LYS A 89 13.56 -15.02 -23.77
C LYS A 89 13.52 -13.66 -24.45
N TRP A 90 14.17 -13.56 -25.62
CA TRP A 90 14.30 -12.33 -26.41
C TRP A 90 12.97 -11.64 -26.71
N HIS A 91 11.91 -12.41 -27.02
CA HIS A 91 10.58 -11.84 -27.33
C HIS A 91 9.89 -11.15 -26.15
N GLN A 92 10.24 -11.49 -24.90
CA GLN A 92 9.57 -11.00 -23.70
C GLN A 92 10.49 -10.16 -22.81
N ALA A 93 11.76 -9.97 -23.21
CA ALA A 93 12.80 -9.29 -22.45
C ALA A 93 12.86 -9.72 -20.96
N CYS A 94 12.55 -10.99 -20.67
CA CYS A 94 12.50 -11.53 -19.32
C CYS A 94 13.71 -12.43 -19.04
N LEU A 95 14.27 -12.29 -17.83
CA LEU A 95 15.34 -13.12 -17.30
C LEU A 95 14.76 -14.02 -16.19
N THR A 96 14.94 -15.33 -16.34
CA THR A 96 14.53 -16.33 -15.35
C THR A 96 15.76 -17.06 -14.82
N LYS A 97 16.00 -16.98 -13.51
CA LYS A 97 17.06 -17.73 -12.84
C LYS A 97 16.55 -19.12 -12.50
N PHE A 98 17.22 -20.17 -12.94
CA PHE A 98 16.85 -21.54 -12.57
C PHE A 98 17.92 -22.21 -11.70
N LEU A 99 17.44 -23.12 -10.85
CA LEU A 99 18.24 -24.00 -10.01
C LEU A 99 17.67 -25.41 -10.11
N ARG A 100 18.48 -26.36 -10.55
CA ARG A 100 18.20 -27.79 -10.48
C ARG A 100 18.88 -28.39 -9.27
N CYS A 101 18.08 -28.96 -8.38
CA CYS A 101 18.51 -29.48 -7.09
C CYS A 101 17.81 -30.80 -6.74
N ASP A 102 18.26 -31.42 -5.66
CA ASP A 102 17.62 -32.59 -5.05
C ASP A 102 16.26 -32.25 -4.44
N ILE A 103 15.31 -33.19 -4.47
CA ILE A 103 14.03 -33.12 -3.75
C ILE A 103 14.20 -32.98 -2.23
N ASN A 104 15.30 -33.46 -1.66
CA ASN A 104 15.56 -33.41 -0.21
C ASN A 104 16.35 -32.17 0.23
N ILE A 105 16.58 -31.20 -0.66
CA ILE A 105 17.30 -29.98 -0.30
C ILE A 105 16.59 -29.23 0.86
N PRO A 106 17.33 -28.76 1.88
CA PRO A 106 16.74 -27.97 2.95
C PRO A 106 16.05 -26.71 2.42
N GLN A 107 14.76 -26.55 2.71
CA GLN A 107 13.99 -25.38 2.24
C GLN A 107 14.53 -24.05 2.77
N LYS A 108 15.20 -24.07 3.93
CA LYS A 108 15.89 -22.91 4.49
C LYS A 108 16.97 -22.37 3.55
N ALA A 109 17.78 -23.26 2.97
CA ALA A 109 18.83 -22.86 2.03
C ALA A 109 18.24 -22.20 0.78
N LEU A 110 17.11 -22.72 0.27
CA LEU A 110 16.40 -22.13 -0.87
C LEU A 110 15.78 -20.77 -0.53
N TYR A 111 15.17 -20.65 0.65
CA TYR A 111 14.57 -19.40 1.13
C TYR A 111 15.64 -18.30 1.30
N ASP A 112 16.74 -18.62 1.97
CA ASP A 112 17.85 -17.70 2.21
C ASP A 112 18.54 -17.30 0.89
N LEU A 113 18.71 -18.24 -0.05
CA LEU A 113 19.24 -17.96 -1.39
C LEU A 113 18.44 -16.87 -2.11
N ILE A 114 17.11 -17.01 -2.15
CA ILE A 114 16.23 -16.04 -2.83
C ILE A 114 16.21 -14.70 -2.08
N CYS A 115 16.16 -14.73 -0.74
CA CYS A 115 16.22 -13.51 0.08
C CYS A 115 17.51 -12.71 -0.17
N ASN A 116 18.66 -13.40 -0.24
CA ASN A 116 19.96 -12.79 -0.45
C ASN A 116 20.13 -12.24 -1.87
N ASP A 117 19.62 -12.95 -2.89
CA ASP A 117 19.69 -12.50 -4.29
C ASP A 117 18.76 -11.31 -4.57
N TYR A 118 17.52 -11.36 -4.06
CA TYR A 118 16.55 -10.27 -4.19
C TYR A 118 16.87 -9.07 -3.29
N GLY A 119 17.54 -9.31 -2.17
CA GLY A 119 17.95 -8.29 -1.19
C GLY A 119 16.86 -7.85 -0.22
N LYS A 120 15.66 -8.46 -0.27
CA LYS A 120 14.54 -8.21 0.65
C LYS A 120 13.79 -9.51 0.94
N LYS A 121 13.29 -9.64 2.17
CA LYS A 121 12.39 -10.73 2.56
C LYS A 121 10.93 -10.40 2.18
N PRO A 122 10.08 -11.40 1.93
CA PRO A 122 8.66 -11.19 1.64
C PRO A 122 7.90 -10.82 2.92
N ASN A 123 6.94 -9.90 2.79
CA ASN A 123 5.91 -9.69 3.83
C ASN A 123 4.67 -10.57 3.60
N LEU A 124 4.51 -11.10 2.39
CA LEU A 124 3.41 -11.97 1.99
C LEU A 124 3.94 -13.02 1.01
N ILE A 125 3.48 -14.26 1.13
CA ILE A 125 3.71 -15.30 0.12
C ILE A 125 2.34 -15.85 -0.30
N ILE A 126 2.00 -15.68 -1.57
CA ILE A 126 0.79 -16.18 -2.19
C ILE A 126 1.16 -17.44 -2.96
N SER A 127 0.73 -18.60 -2.48
CA SER A 127 0.91 -19.88 -3.16
C SER A 127 -0.31 -20.21 -4.00
N ILE A 128 -0.14 -20.38 -5.31
CA ILE A 128 -1.25 -20.60 -6.22
C ILE A 128 -1.23 -22.06 -6.68
N PHE A 129 -2.30 -22.78 -6.37
CA PHE A 129 -2.52 -24.15 -6.83
C PHE A 129 -3.73 -24.23 -7.74
N GLY A 130 -3.63 -25.06 -8.76
CA GLY A 130 -4.75 -25.29 -9.63
C GLY A 130 -4.54 -26.38 -10.67
N GLY A 131 -5.40 -26.38 -11.67
CA GLY A 131 -5.31 -27.31 -12.78
C GLY A 131 -3.99 -27.25 -13.51
N THR A 132 -3.39 -28.42 -13.76
CA THR A 132 -2.18 -28.57 -14.59
C THR A 132 -2.48 -28.50 -16.09
N LYS A 133 -3.76 -28.58 -16.48
CA LYS A 133 -4.20 -28.49 -17.88
C LYS A 133 -4.81 -27.12 -18.14
N ASN A 134 -4.63 -26.62 -19.36
CA ASN A 134 -5.28 -25.38 -19.80
C ASN A 134 -6.80 -25.53 -19.68
N PHE A 135 -7.42 -24.52 -19.08
CA PHE A 135 -8.86 -24.43 -18.88
C PHE A 135 -9.32 -23.03 -19.26
N LYS A 136 -10.63 -22.86 -19.44
CA LYS A 136 -11.23 -21.55 -19.74
C LYS A 136 -12.03 -21.11 -18.51
N MET A 137 -11.76 -19.90 -18.06
CA MET A 137 -12.50 -19.23 -17.00
C MET A 137 -13.45 -18.20 -17.62
N ASP A 138 -14.48 -17.79 -16.87
CA ASP A 138 -15.21 -16.58 -17.23
C ASP A 138 -14.25 -15.38 -17.30
N LYS A 139 -14.39 -14.54 -18.33
CA LYS A 139 -13.45 -13.44 -18.58
C LYS A 139 -13.42 -12.42 -17.44
N HIS A 140 -14.57 -12.13 -16.82
CA HIS A 140 -14.62 -11.19 -15.71
C HIS A 140 -13.94 -11.78 -14.48
N LEU A 141 -14.14 -13.07 -14.21
CA LEU A 141 -13.45 -13.77 -13.13
C LEU A 141 -11.94 -13.84 -13.36
N GLU A 142 -11.52 -14.11 -14.60
CA GLU A 142 -10.12 -14.18 -15.00
C GLU A 142 -9.42 -12.83 -14.77
N THR A 143 -10.01 -11.73 -15.24
CA THR A 143 -9.47 -10.38 -15.02
C THR A 143 -9.48 -10.00 -13.54
N ALA A 144 -10.55 -10.29 -12.80
CA ALA A 144 -10.61 -10.02 -11.36
C ALA A 144 -9.55 -10.79 -10.57
N PHE A 145 -9.32 -12.06 -10.93
CA PHE A 145 -8.30 -12.92 -10.36
C PHE A 145 -6.88 -12.41 -10.65
N MET A 146 -6.58 -12.13 -11.92
CA MET A 146 -5.26 -11.63 -12.34
C MET A 146 -4.92 -10.30 -11.65
N ASN A 147 -5.85 -9.34 -11.69
CA ASN A 147 -5.64 -8.03 -11.07
C ASN A 147 -5.48 -8.15 -9.55
N GLY A 148 -6.33 -8.94 -8.88
CA GLY A 148 -6.29 -9.02 -7.42
C GLY A 148 -5.05 -9.72 -6.87
N ILE A 149 -4.48 -10.72 -7.57
CA ILE A 149 -3.20 -11.32 -7.14
C ILE A 149 -2.05 -10.34 -7.31
N ILE A 150 -1.98 -9.65 -8.45
CA ILE A 150 -0.94 -8.67 -8.72
C ILE A 150 -1.03 -7.51 -7.73
N GLU A 151 -2.24 -7.01 -7.47
CA GLU A 151 -2.51 -5.98 -6.47
C GLU A 151 -2.04 -6.42 -5.08
N ALA A 152 -2.39 -7.63 -4.64
CA ALA A 152 -1.98 -8.16 -3.34
C ALA A 152 -0.45 -8.33 -3.24
N ALA A 153 0.19 -8.89 -4.27
CA ALA A 153 1.64 -9.11 -4.28
C ALA A 153 2.43 -7.80 -4.35
N THR A 154 2.06 -6.86 -5.22
CA THR A 154 2.76 -5.58 -5.37
C THR A 154 2.63 -4.70 -4.13
N SER A 155 1.43 -4.65 -3.56
CA SER A 155 1.15 -3.78 -2.41
C SER A 155 1.79 -4.29 -1.13
N ALA A 156 1.80 -5.61 -0.90
CA ALA A 156 2.46 -6.21 0.26
C ALA A 156 4.00 -6.23 0.16
N GLY A 157 4.56 -6.16 -1.06
CA GLY A 157 5.91 -6.65 -1.32
C GLY A 157 5.98 -8.18 -1.16
N GLY A 158 4.98 -8.87 -1.71
CA GLY A 158 4.80 -10.31 -1.62
C GLY A 158 5.43 -11.11 -2.75
N TRP A 159 5.63 -12.39 -2.49
CA TRP A 159 6.11 -13.38 -3.46
C TRP A 159 4.97 -14.25 -3.95
N ILE A 160 5.01 -14.66 -5.21
CA ILE A 160 4.03 -15.56 -5.81
C ILE A 160 4.70 -16.91 -6.07
N LEU A 161 4.16 -17.97 -5.48
CA LEU A 161 4.61 -19.34 -5.73
C LEU A 161 3.63 -20.05 -6.67
N THR A 162 4.16 -20.75 -7.67
CA THR A 162 3.35 -21.55 -8.60
C THR A 162 4.04 -22.89 -8.89
N ALA A 163 3.38 -23.76 -9.67
CA ALA A 163 3.97 -24.98 -10.20
C ALA A 163 5.05 -24.76 -11.28
N GLY A 164 5.22 -23.52 -11.78
CA GLY A 164 6.28 -23.13 -12.71
C GLY A 164 6.20 -23.66 -14.15
N LEU A 165 5.28 -24.58 -14.45
CA LEU A 165 5.02 -25.06 -15.81
C LEU A 165 4.14 -24.08 -16.59
N ASN A 166 4.40 -23.90 -17.89
CA ASN A 166 3.57 -23.09 -18.78
C ASN A 166 2.28 -23.83 -19.16
N SER A 167 1.41 -24.06 -18.16
CA SER A 167 0.13 -24.72 -18.35
C SER A 167 -0.88 -24.36 -17.26
N GLY A 168 -2.17 -24.44 -17.61
CA GLY A 168 -3.27 -24.20 -16.69
C GLY A 168 -3.23 -22.81 -16.04
N VAL A 169 -3.38 -22.78 -14.72
CA VAL A 169 -3.42 -21.54 -13.93
C VAL A 169 -2.11 -20.77 -14.00
N VAL A 170 -0.98 -21.46 -14.13
CA VAL A 170 0.34 -20.83 -14.10
C VAL A 170 0.56 -19.93 -15.32
N ASN A 171 -0.03 -20.28 -16.47
CA ASN A 171 0.00 -19.43 -17.66
C ASN A 171 -0.78 -18.12 -17.43
N LEU A 172 -1.97 -18.18 -16.83
CA LEU A 172 -2.76 -16.98 -16.45
C LEU A 172 -1.97 -16.06 -15.50
N VAL A 173 -1.33 -16.64 -14.49
CA VAL A 173 -0.49 -15.89 -13.54
C VAL A 173 0.74 -15.30 -14.24
N GLY A 174 1.37 -16.05 -15.15
CA GLY A 174 2.50 -15.58 -15.96
C GLY A 174 2.12 -14.39 -16.83
N GLN A 175 0.96 -14.43 -17.48
CA GLN A 175 0.41 -13.33 -18.26
C GLN A 175 0.14 -12.10 -17.37
N ALA A 176 -0.50 -12.28 -16.20
CA ALA A 176 -0.75 -11.20 -15.25
C ALA A 176 0.54 -10.49 -14.80
N ILE A 177 1.61 -11.27 -14.51
CA ILE A 177 2.92 -10.72 -14.16
C ILE A 177 3.53 -9.95 -15.34
N SER A 178 3.35 -10.44 -16.57
CA SER A 178 3.83 -9.78 -17.79
C SER A 178 3.16 -8.42 -17.99
N GLU A 179 1.83 -8.38 -17.91
CA GLU A 179 1.04 -7.16 -18.04
C GLU A 179 1.39 -6.15 -16.94
N ALA A 180 1.57 -6.62 -15.71
CA ALA A 180 1.99 -5.78 -14.58
C ALA A 180 3.38 -5.15 -14.81
N LYS A 181 4.34 -5.91 -15.35
CA LYS A 181 5.70 -5.40 -15.67
C LYS A 181 5.66 -4.30 -16.73
N VAL A 182 4.77 -4.41 -17.72
CA VAL A 182 4.60 -3.40 -18.77
C VAL A 182 3.90 -2.14 -18.25
N MET A 183 2.84 -2.30 -17.45
CA MET A 183 2.06 -1.17 -16.92
C MET A 183 2.82 -0.37 -15.86
N HIS A 184 3.63 -1.05 -15.05
CA HIS A 184 4.29 -0.46 -13.88
C HIS A 184 5.78 -0.23 -14.09
N CYS A 185 6.14 0.44 -15.20
CA CYS A 185 7.49 0.89 -15.50
C CYS A 185 8.18 1.45 -14.24
N ASN A 186 9.07 0.67 -13.61
CA ASN A 186 9.85 0.96 -12.38
C ASN A 186 9.25 0.65 -10.98
N LEU A 187 8.15 -0.11 -10.82
CA LEU A 187 7.73 -0.58 -9.47
C LEU A 187 8.40 -1.91 -9.07
N LYS A 188 8.60 -2.07 -7.74
CA LYS A 188 9.26 -3.21 -7.07
C LYS A 188 8.93 -4.54 -7.76
N ASN A 189 9.96 -5.20 -8.30
CA ASN A 189 9.84 -6.47 -9.01
C ASN A 189 9.00 -7.48 -8.21
N ILE A 190 7.90 -7.95 -8.79
CA ILE A 190 7.15 -9.08 -8.26
C ILE A 190 8.07 -10.30 -8.32
N VAL A 191 8.34 -10.90 -7.17
CA VAL A 191 9.14 -12.12 -7.08
C VAL A 191 8.21 -13.31 -7.29
N SER A 192 8.37 -13.96 -8.44
CA SER A 192 7.62 -15.16 -8.81
C SER A 192 8.54 -16.37 -8.83
N ILE A 193 8.15 -17.43 -8.13
CA ILE A 193 8.95 -18.65 -7.92
C ILE A 193 8.14 -19.85 -8.41
N GLY A 194 8.65 -20.56 -9.41
CA GLY A 194 8.07 -21.81 -9.88
C GLY A 194 8.71 -23.03 -9.23
N PHE A 195 7.90 -23.94 -8.70
CA PHE A 195 8.33 -25.24 -8.16
C PHE A 195 7.96 -26.34 -9.14
N THR A 196 8.94 -26.90 -9.82
CA THR A 196 8.69 -27.89 -10.87
C THR A 196 9.57 -29.11 -10.67
N LYS A 197 9.03 -30.28 -10.98
CA LYS A 197 9.81 -31.51 -11.08
C LYS A 197 10.56 -31.54 -12.40
N TRP A 198 11.86 -31.80 -12.36
CA TRP A 198 12.72 -31.86 -13.55
C TRP A 198 12.19 -32.86 -14.58
N GLY A 199 11.72 -34.03 -14.13
CA GLY A 199 11.15 -35.08 -14.97
C GLY A 199 9.94 -34.65 -15.80
N SER A 200 9.13 -33.71 -15.30
CA SER A 200 7.90 -33.24 -15.94
C SER A 200 8.16 -32.29 -17.13
N LEU A 201 9.40 -31.84 -17.32
CA LEU A 201 9.80 -31.02 -18.45
C LEU A 201 9.99 -31.85 -19.71
N SER A 202 9.63 -31.29 -20.86
CA SER A 202 9.91 -31.90 -22.17
C SER A 202 11.39 -32.22 -22.33
N GLN A 203 11.69 -33.26 -23.11
CA GLN A 203 13.07 -33.71 -23.34
C GLN A 203 13.94 -32.59 -23.92
N ASP A 204 13.36 -31.78 -24.82
CA ASP A 204 14.02 -30.65 -25.45
C ASP A 204 14.42 -29.56 -24.47
N VAL A 205 13.51 -29.18 -23.55
CA VAL A 205 13.81 -28.20 -22.49
C VAL A 205 14.88 -28.73 -21.55
N ARG A 206 14.86 -30.04 -21.25
CA ARG A 206 15.90 -30.67 -20.43
C ARG A 206 17.26 -30.66 -21.12
N ASP A 207 17.29 -30.88 -22.43
CA ASP A 207 18.51 -30.85 -23.23
C ASP A 207 19.05 -29.41 -23.39
N LEU A 208 18.15 -28.41 -23.47
CA LEU A 208 18.48 -26.99 -23.38
C LEU A 208 19.13 -26.67 -22.04
N LEU A 209 18.43 -26.87 -20.93
CA LEU A 209 18.87 -26.51 -19.58
C LEU A 209 20.08 -27.32 -19.09
N SER A 210 20.35 -28.49 -19.67
CA SER A 210 21.56 -29.28 -19.39
C SER A 210 22.78 -28.84 -20.20
N GLY A 211 22.63 -27.87 -21.09
CA GLY A 211 23.73 -27.33 -21.89
C GLY A 211 24.19 -28.24 -23.02
N LYS A 212 23.41 -29.23 -23.45
CA LYS A 212 23.78 -30.09 -24.59
C LYS A 212 23.91 -29.30 -25.90
N PHE A 213 23.02 -28.35 -26.13
CA PHE A 213 23.09 -27.46 -27.31
C PHE A 213 24.28 -26.49 -27.28
N ARG A 214 24.88 -26.24 -26.10
CA ARG A 214 26.10 -25.43 -25.96
C ARG A 214 27.30 -26.07 -26.67
N LYS A 215 27.36 -27.42 -26.71
CA LYS A 215 28.46 -28.17 -27.34
C LYS A 215 28.35 -28.26 -28.87
N GLN A 216 27.18 -28.00 -29.45
CA GLN A 216 26.93 -28.18 -30.89
C GLN A 216 27.08 -26.88 -31.69
N LEU A 217 26.79 -25.72 -31.09
CA LEU A 217 26.75 -24.44 -31.82
C LEU A 217 28.10 -23.70 -31.84
N HIS A 218 28.98 -23.90 -30.85
CA HIS A 218 30.30 -23.27 -30.80
C HIS A 218 31.35 -24.21 -30.19
N PRO A 219 32.02 -25.07 -30.98
CA PRO A 219 33.09 -25.93 -30.48
C PRO A 219 34.40 -25.16 -30.17
N GLU A 220 34.61 -23.97 -30.74
CA GLU A 220 35.95 -23.34 -30.77
C GLU A 220 36.06 -21.90 -30.21
N ASN A 221 34.97 -21.19 -29.88
CA ASN A 221 35.05 -19.83 -29.32
C ASN A 221 34.71 -19.78 -27.82
N ASN A 222 35.70 -19.39 -27.01
CA ASN A 222 35.59 -19.00 -25.59
C ASN A 222 35.01 -17.58 -25.42
N ASP A 223 34.03 -17.18 -26.23
CA ASP A 223 33.41 -15.86 -26.12
C ASP A 223 32.32 -15.83 -25.02
N PRO A 224 32.35 -14.87 -24.09
CA PRO A 224 31.47 -14.82 -22.91
C PRO A 224 30.01 -14.41 -23.19
N ILE A 225 29.58 -14.33 -24.45
CA ILE A 225 28.19 -13.98 -24.81
C ILE A 225 27.30 -15.24 -24.93
N SER A 226 27.84 -16.44 -24.65
CA SER A 226 27.16 -17.74 -24.76
C SER A 226 26.59 -18.30 -23.44
N GLU A 227 26.14 -17.46 -22.50
CA GLU A 227 25.72 -17.90 -21.15
C GLU A 227 24.22 -17.80 -20.85
N LEU A 228 23.44 -17.21 -21.77
CA LEU A 228 21.99 -17.14 -21.68
C LEU A 228 21.35 -18.32 -22.43
N TYR A 229 20.60 -19.16 -21.73
CA TYR A 229 19.76 -20.17 -22.38
C TYR A 229 18.66 -19.44 -23.14
N THR A 230 18.76 -19.40 -24.46
CA THR A 230 17.73 -18.81 -25.33
C THR A 230 16.79 -19.91 -25.79
N TYR A 231 15.48 -19.71 -25.62
CA TYR A 231 14.49 -20.62 -26.21
C TYR A 231 14.58 -20.56 -27.74
N PRO A 232 14.69 -21.71 -28.45
CA PRO A 232 14.49 -21.74 -29.89
C PRO A 232 13.09 -21.19 -30.23
N PRO A 233 12.92 -20.40 -31.30
CA PRO A 233 11.62 -19.86 -31.72
C PRO A 233 10.54 -20.95 -31.87
N GLU A 234 10.94 -22.13 -32.28
CA GLU A 234 10.09 -23.32 -32.49
C GLU A 234 9.50 -23.90 -31.18
N MET A 235 10.12 -23.62 -30.02
CA MET A 235 9.68 -24.12 -28.71
C MET A 235 8.81 -23.12 -27.93
N LEU A 236 8.56 -21.93 -28.51
CA LEU A 236 7.68 -20.89 -27.96
C LEU A 236 6.22 -21.07 -28.37
N GLY A 237 5.88 -22.15 -29.10
CA GLY A 237 4.51 -22.47 -29.46
C GLY A 237 3.62 -22.68 -28.23
N SER A 238 2.44 -22.05 -28.23
CA SER A 238 1.43 -22.03 -27.15
C SER A 238 0.89 -23.41 -26.70
N ASN A 239 1.32 -24.50 -27.35
CA ASN A 239 0.80 -25.84 -27.13
C ASN A 239 1.75 -26.76 -26.33
N ASN A 240 2.97 -26.32 -26.01
CA ASN A 240 3.92 -27.12 -25.22
C ASN A 240 3.75 -26.91 -23.71
N GLN A 241 2.75 -27.60 -23.15
CA GLN A 241 2.35 -27.55 -21.73
C GLN A 241 3.43 -28.03 -20.72
N GLN A 242 4.54 -28.59 -21.20
CA GLN A 242 5.68 -29.11 -20.42
C GLN A 242 6.93 -28.23 -20.55
N THR A 243 6.75 -26.93 -20.77
CA THR A 243 7.82 -25.92 -20.79
C THR A 243 7.82 -25.12 -19.50
N VAL A 244 8.94 -24.45 -19.21
CA VAL A 244 9.06 -23.55 -18.05
C VAL A 244 8.38 -22.22 -18.37
N GLU A 245 7.57 -21.72 -17.43
CA GLU A 245 6.91 -20.42 -17.56
C GLU A 245 7.94 -19.28 -17.60
N SER A 246 7.83 -18.47 -18.64
CA SER A 246 8.70 -17.37 -19.03
C SER A 246 8.79 -16.22 -18.05
N HIS A 247 7.65 -15.90 -17.44
CA HIS A 247 7.50 -14.65 -16.71
C HIS A 247 7.91 -14.80 -15.23
N HIS A 248 8.29 -16.01 -14.81
CA HIS A 248 8.81 -16.30 -13.49
C HIS A 248 10.23 -15.74 -13.31
N ALA A 249 10.50 -15.15 -12.14
CA ALA A 249 11.83 -14.67 -11.79
C ALA A 249 12.77 -15.82 -11.42
N TYR A 250 12.26 -16.80 -10.65
CA TYR A 250 13.00 -17.95 -10.17
C TYR A 250 12.29 -19.26 -10.53
N MET A 251 13.06 -20.28 -10.90
CA MET A 251 12.57 -21.61 -11.23
C MET A 251 13.38 -22.67 -10.48
N LEU A 252 12.73 -23.34 -9.53
CA LEU A 252 13.30 -24.42 -8.72
C LEU A 252 12.88 -25.76 -9.31
N LEU A 253 13.87 -26.49 -9.82
CA LEU A 253 13.72 -27.75 -10.54
C LEU A 253 14.20 -28.90 -9.66
N PHE A 254 13.28 -29.73 -9.17
CA PHE A 254 13.60 -30.82 -8.26
C PHE A 254 13.77 -32.15 -9.02
N ASP A 255 14.86 -32.87 -8.74
CA ASP A 255 15.13 -34.19 -9.31
C ASP A 255 14.77 -35.28 -8.30
N ASP A 256 13.74 -36.06 -8.60
CA ASP A 256 13.36 -37.26 -7.86
C ASP A 256 13.69 -38.53 -8.65
N ALA A 257 14.60 -38.43 -9.63
CA ALA A 257 15.01 -39.54 -10.50
C ALA A 257 13.94 -40.13 -11.44
N THR A 258 12.70 -39.61 -11.46
CA THR A 258 11.63 -40.10 -12.37
C THR A 258 11.30 -39.09 -13.50
N GLN A 259 10.55 -39.53 -14.52
CA GLN A 259 10.04 -38.69 -15.62
C GLN A 259 8.53 -38.41 -15.52
N TYR A 260 7.77 -39.21 -14.79
CA TYR A 260 6.32 -39.05 -14.69
C TYR A 260 5.90 -38.41 -13.38
N GLY A 261 4.69 -37.84 -13.37
CA GLY A 261 4.06 -37.31 -12.16
C GLY A 261 4.34 -35.84 -11.92
N TYR A 262 3.60 -35.31 -10.95
CA TYR A 262 3.68 -33.94 -10.47
C TYR A 262 4.58 -33.89 -9.22
N LEU A 263 5.26 -32.77 -8.98
CA LEU A 263 6.09 -32.58 -7.78
C LEU A 263 5.30 -32.75 -6.48
N GLY A 264 3.99 -32.50 -6.53
CA GLY A 264 3.12 -32.46 -5.37
C GLY A 264 3.13 -31.09 -4.69
N ASP A 265 2.45 -31.02 -3.56
CA ASP A 265 2.39 -29.83 -2.70
C ASP A 265 3.50 -29.82 -1.63
N HIS A 266 4.25 -30.90 -1.47
CA HIS A 266 5.20 -31.10 -0.38
C HIS A 266 6.28 -30.00 -0.32
N GLN A 267 6.99 -29.77 -1.43
CA GLN A 267 8.09 -28.79 -1.49
C GLN A 267 7.58 -27.35 -1.27
N PRO A 268 6.55 -26.87 -2.00
CA PRO A 268 5.96 -25.55 -1.71
C PRO A 268 5.47 -25.42 -0.26
N THR A 269 4.84 -26.46 0.30
CA THR A 269 4.34 -26.41 1.68
C THR A 269 5.47 -26.25 2.69
N GLN A 270 6.56 -27.00 2.55
CA GLN A 270 7.70 -26.86 3.45
C GLN A 270 8.39 -25.50 3.29
N PHE A 271 8.44 -24.96 2.08
CA PHE A 271 8.93 -23.62 1.82
C PHE A 271 8.09 -22.55 2.54
N LEU A 272 6.76 -22.68 2.50
CA LEU A 272 5.85 -21.79 3.24
C LEU A 272 6.04 -21.91 4.76
N GLU A 273 6.20 -23.12 5.28
CA GLU A 273 6.48 -23.34 6.71
C GLU A 273 7.80 -22.71 7.14
N GLU A 274 8.84 -22.83 6.31
CA GLU A 274 10.13 -22.21 6.60
C GLU A 274 10.05 -20.68 6.58
N ALA A 275 9.30 -20.11 5.64
CA ALA A 275 9.02 -18.68 5.63
C ALA A 275 8.29 -18.21 6.90
N LEU A 276 7.36 -19.02 7.43
CA LEU A 276 6.67 -18.74 8.70
C LEU A 276 7.55 -18.95 9.94
N LYS A 277 8.57 -19.80 9.89
CA LYS A 277 9.51 -20.03 11.02
C LYS A 277 10.52 -18.90 11.16
N ASN A 278 10.96 -18.31 10.04
CA ASN A 278 11.94 -17.22 10.01
C ASN A 278 11.38 -15.84 10.44
N LYS A 279 10.35 -15.83 11.30
CA LYS A 279 9.68 -14.65 11.89
C LYS A 279 10.59 -13.72 12.69
N GLY A 280 11.80 -14.15 13.05
CA GLY A 280 12.69 -13.44 13.97
C GLY A 280 13.15 -12.04 13.51
N ASN A 281 12.83 -11.59 12.30
CA ASN A 281 13.10 -10.22 11.85
C ASN A 281 12.09 -9.65 10.82
N THR A 282 11.14 -10.44 10.29
CA THR A 282 10.17 -10.00 9.26
C THR A 282 8.83 -10.69 9.39
N ASN A 283 7.74 -9.92 9.32
CA ASN A 283 6.36 -10.38 9.41
C ASN A 283 5.88 -10.94 8.06
N CYS A 284 6.26 -12.18 7.74
CA CYS A 284 5.80 -12.84 6.53
C CYS A 284 4.48 -13.57 6.78
N TYR A 285 3.45 -13.22 6.02
CA TYR A 285 2.18 -13.95 5.96
C TYR A 285 2.19 -14.92 4.78
N THR A 286 1.52 -16.06 4.93
CA THR A 286 1.39 -17.06 3.86
C THR A 286 -0.08 -17.32 3.60
N ILE A 287 -0.44 -17.51 2.34
CA ILE A 287 -1.80 -17.85 1.93
C ILE A 287 -1.77 -18.71 0.67
N THR A 288 -2.69 -19.67 0.61
CA THR A 288 -2.86 -20.53 -0.55
C THR A 288 -4.13 -20.16 -1.31
N VAL A 289 -4.05 -19.95 -2.62
CA VAL A 289 -5.18 -19.69 -3.50
C VAL A 289 -5.40 -20.89 -4.42
N ILE A 290 -6.62 -21.43 -4.40
CA ILE A 290 -7.03 -22.58 -5.22
C ILE A 290 -7.87 -22.10 -6.39
N VAL A 291 -7.47 -22.50 -7.59
CA VAL A 291 -8.17 -22.21 -8.84
C VAL A 291 -8.35 -23.50 -9.64
N GLU A 292 -9.58 -23.80 -10.03
CA GLU A 292 -9.94 -25.07 -10.67
C GLU A 292 -9.57 -26.28 -9.77
N GLY A 293 -8.76 -27.23 -10.27
CA GLY A 293 -8.26 -28.37 -9.51
C GLY A 293 -8.74 -29.73 -10.03
N GLY A 294 -7.98 -30.76 -9.65
CA GLY A 294 -8.22 -32.16 -10.00
C GLY A 294 -8.54 -33.01 -8.77
N LEU A 295 -8.50 -34.35 -8.93
CA LEU A 295 -8.89 -35.29 -7.86
C LEU A 295 -7.99 -35.21 -6.61
N ASN A 296 -6.74 -34.78 -6.76
CA ASN A 296 -5.79 -34.62 -5.65
C ASN A 296 -5.91 -33.27 -4.91
N THR A 297 -6.64 -32.30 -5.47
CA THR A 297 -6.75 -30.96 -4.88
C THR A 297 -7.36 -30.95 -3.46
N PRO A 298 -8.39 -31.76 -3.12
CA PRO A 298 -8.91 -31.81 -1.75
C PRO A 298 -7.89 -32.31 -0.73
N TYR A 299 -7.09 -33.32 -1.08
CA TYR A 299 -6.00 -33.80 -0.23
C TYR A 299 -5.00 -32.67 0.07
N THR A 300 -4.62 -31.92 -0.97
CA THR A 300 -3.73 -30.76 -0.83
C THR A 300 -4.33 -29.65 0.03
N ILE A 301 -5.62 -29.32 -0.15
CA ILE A 301 -6.31 -28.34 0.69
C ILE A 301 -6.29 -28.77 2.15
N ARG A 302 -6.69 -30.01 2.45
CA ARG A 302 -6.68 -30.52 3.84
C ARG A 302 -5.29 -30.41 4.45
N ARG A 303 -4.25 -30.77 3.71
CA ARG A 303 -2.86 -30.69 4.18
C ARG A 303 -2.43 -29.25 4.51
N PHE A 304 -2.86 -28.26 3.74
CA PHE A 304 -2.62 -26.85 4.06
C PHE A 304 -3.36 -26.43 5.34
N LEU A 305 -4.63 -26.81 5.45
CA LEU A 305 -5.47 -26.48 6.60
C LEU A 305 -4.93 -27.12 7.90
N GLU A 306 -4.47 -28.38 7.85
CA GLU A 306 -3.83 -29.08 8.99
C GLU A 306 -2.53 -28.42 9.45
N LYS A 307 -1.86 -27.69 8.56
CA LYS A 307 -0.64 -26.93 8.86
C LYS A 307 -0.90 -25.48 9.26
N ASN A 308 -2.16 -25.13 9.54
CA ASN A 308 -2.60 -23.77 9.87
C ASN A 308 -2.26 -22.74 8.78
N LEU A 309 -2.29 -23.17 7.50
CA LEU A 309 -2.09 -22.30 6.34
C LEU A 309 -3.47 -21.91 5.77
N PRO A 310 -3.81 -20.61 5.69
CA PRO A 310 -5.10 -20.19 5.17
C PRO A 310 -5.24 -20.49 3.67
N VAL A 311 -6.44 -20.90 3.28
CA VAL A 311 -6.80 -21.28 1.91
C VAL A 311 -7.97 -20.44 1.42
N VAL A 312 -7.81 -19.86 0.22
CA VAL A 312 -8.87 -19.15 -0.50
C VAL A 312 -9.25 -19.93 -1.75
N ILE A 313 -10.52 -20.31 -1.89
CA ILE A 313 -11.04 -20.98 -3.09
C ILE A 313 -11.75 -19.95 -3.97
N ILE A 314 -11.40 -19.91 -5.26
CA ILE A 314 -12.03 -19.05 -6.26
C ILE A 314 -13.27 -19.75 -6.84
N ARG A 315 -14.48 -19.38 -6.40
CA ARG A 315 -15.74 -19.90 -6.94
C ARG A 315 -15.98 -19.38 -8.35
N GLY A 316 -16.42 -20.26 -9.25
CA GLY A 316 -16.58 -20.01 -10.68
C GLY A 316 -15.36 -20.38 -11.51
N SER A 317 -14.26 -20.84 -10.87
CA SER A 317 -13.06 -21.28 -11.58
C SER A 317 -13.17 -22.68 -12.19
N GLY A 318 -14.21 -23.45 -11.84
CA GLY A 318 -14.50 -24.76 -12.43
C GLY A 318 -13.99 -25.96 -11.62
N ARG A 319 -14.41 -27.16 -12.07
CA ARG A 319 -14.04 -28.48 -11.52
C ARG A 319 -14.07 -28.55 -9.99
N MET A 320 -12.93 -28.85 -9.36
CA MET A 320 -12.86 -29.17 -7.93
C MET A 320 -13.16 -27.97 -7.04
N ALA A 321 -12.67 -26.77 -7.37
CA ALA A 321 -12.95 -25.56 -6.64
C ALA A 321 -14.47 -25.34 -6.47
N ASP A 322 -15.23 -25.46 -7.56
CA ASP A 322 -16.68 -25.30 -7.52
C ASP A 322 -17.38 -26.43 -6.77
N ILE A 323 -16.91 -27.67 -6.91
CA ILE A 323 -17.46 -28.83 -6.20
C ILE A 323 -17.34 -28.63 -4.68
N ILE A 324 -16.15 -28.24 -4.21
CA ILE A 324 -15.93 -27.97 -2.79
C ILE A 324 -16.83 -26.82 -2.34
N CYS A 325 -16.89 -25.72 -3.10
CA CYS A 325 -17.76 -24.59 -2.77
C CYS A 325 -19.26 -24.94 -2.72
N ASP A 326 -19.73 -25.90 -3.52
CA ASP A 326 -21.11 -26.38 -3.49
C ASP A 326 -21.42 -27.23 -2.24
N PHE A 327 -20.41 -27.88 -1.66
CA PHE A 327 -20.58 -28.68 -0.43
C PHE A 327 -20.24 -27.91 0.86
N LEU A 328 -19.66 -26.72 0.76
CA LEU A 328 -19.42 -25.82 1.91
C LEU A 328 -20.67 -25.01 2.31
N THR A 329 -21.75 -25.05 1.52
CA THR A 329 -23.01 -24.36 1.88
C THR A 329 -23.77 -25.12 2.95
N PRO A 330 -24.50 -24.43 3.87
CA PRO A 330 -25.21 -25.06 4.99
C PRO A 330 -26.16 -26.18 4.57
N ASP A 331 -26.83 -26.04 3.41
CA ASP A 331 -27.79 -27.03 2.89
C ASP A 331 -27.13 -28.34 2.42
N ALA A 332 -25.81 -28.31 2.14
CA ALA A 332 -25.05 -29.41 1.57
C ALA A 332 -24.10 -30.09 2.57
N GLU A 333 -24.02 -29.58 3.80
CA GLU A 333 -23.13 -30.11 4.86
C GLU A 333 -23.46 -31.57 5.22
N ASN A 334 -24.74 -31.96 5.11
CA ASN A 334 -25.21 -33.32 5.41
C ASN A 334 -25.14 -34.28 4.20
N ALA A 335 -24.51 -33.87 3.10
CA ALA A 335 -24.41 -34.71 1.91
C ALA A 335 -23.64 -36.02 2.22
N SER A 336 -24.21 -37.15 1.79
CA SER A 336 -23.56 -38.46 1.88
C SER A 336 -22.34 -38.54 0.96
N LYS A 337 -21.39 -39.43 1.30
CA LYS A 337 -20.20 -39.70 0.47
C LYS A 337 -20.58 -40.13 -0.96
N ASP A 338 -21.68 -40.88 -1.08
CA ASP A 338 -22.18 -41.34 -2.38
C ASP A 338 -22.70 -40.17 -3.23
N LYS A 339 -23.42 -39.21 -2.63
CA LYS A 339 -23.85 -37.99 -3.32
C LYS A 339 -22.67 -37.15 -3.80
N ILE A 340 -21.62 -37.02 -2.98
CA ILE A 340 -20.38 -36.33 -3.37
C ILE A 340 -19.73 -37.04 -4.56
N LYS A 341 -19.64 -38.37 -4.50
CA LYS A 341 -19.07 -39.19 -5.56
C LYS A 341 -19.85 -39.07 -6.88
N GLU A 342 -21.18 -39.04 -6.84
CA GLU A 342 -22.01 -38.81 -8.03
C GLU A 342 -21.75 -37.45 -8.66
N VAL A 343 -21.65 -36.39 -7.86
CA VAL A 343 -21.33 -35.04 -8.34
C VAL A 343 -19.93 -34.99 -8.95
N LEU A 344 -18.94 -35.63 -8.31
CA LEU A 344 -17.57 -35.75 -8.82
C LEU A 344 -17.55 -36.44 -10.20
N LYS A 345 -18.26 -37.58 -10.33
CA LYS A 345 -18.35 -38.34 -11.58
C LYS A 345 -18.99 -37.53 -12.71
N LYS A 346 -19.97 -36.68 -12.38
CA LYS A 346 -20.63 -35.79 -13.35
C LYS A 346 -19.73 -34.63 -13.79
N LYS A 347 -19.04 -33.97 -12.86
CA LYS A 347 -18.28 -32.74 -13.12
C LYS A 347 -16.82 -33.00 -13.56
N ILE A 348 -16.23 -34.14 -13.21
CA ILE A 348 -14.85 -34.53 -13.60
C ILE A 348 -14.93 -35.89 -14.32
N PRO A 349 -15.40 -35.94 -15.57
CA PRO A 349 -15.49 -37.20 -16.31
C PRO A 349 -14.10 -37.79 -16.60
N ASN A 350 -14.02 -39.12 -16.67
CA ASN A 350 -12.79 -39.83 -17.00
C ASN A 350 -12.35 -39.54 -18.46
N LYS A 351 -11.57 -38.47 -18.64
CA LYS A 351 -11.00 -38.06 -19.93
C LYS A 351 -9.59 -38.60 -20.16
N GLU A 352 -8.95 -39.08 -19.10
CA GLU A 352 -7.62 -39.68 -19.16
C GLU A 352 -7.79 -41.18 -19.32
N SER A 353 -6.94 -41.85 -20.08
CA SER A 353 -7.00 -43.29 -20.37
C SER A 353 -6.68 -44.16 -19.13
N LEU A 354 -7.16 -43.78 -17.96
CA LEU A 354 -7.06 -44.53 -16.71
C LEU A 354 -7.97 -45.76 -16.78
N LYS A 355 -7.52 -46.87 -16.21
CA LYS A 355 -8.36 -48.05 -16.03
C LYS A 355 -9.59 -47.65 -15.21
N LYS A 356 -10.75 -48.20 -15.57
CA LYS A 356 -12.03 -47.86 -14.92
C LYS A 356 -12.02 -48.11 -13.41
N GLU A 357 -11.25 -49.12 -12.97
CA GLU A 357 -11.11 -49.49 -11.56
C GLU A 357 -10.32 -48.44 -10.76
N ASP A 358 -9.16 -48.02 -11.25
CA ASP A 358 -8.30 -47.00 -10.63
C ASP A 358 -9.04 -45.66 -10.47
N TYR A 359 -9.76 -45.25 -11.52
CA TYR A 359 -10.54 -44.00 -11.49
C TYR A 359 -11.68 -44.04 -10.45
N GLU A 360 -12.34 -45.19 -10.29
CA GLU A 360 -13.42 -45.34 -9.31
C GLU A 360 -12.88 -45.37 -7.86
N GLU A 361 -11.65 -45.88 -7.66
CA GLU A 361 -10.92 -45.80 -6.39
C GLU A 361 -10.51 -44.35 -6.07
N ASP A 362 -9.95 -43.62 -7.04
CA ASP A 362 -9.58 -42.21 -6.89
C ASP A 362 -10.79 -41.35 -6.54
N LEU A 363 -11.96 -41.59 -7.14
CA LEU A 363 -13.20 -40.90 -6.81
C LEU A 363 -13.65 -41.16 -5.36
N LYS A 364 -13.53 -42.41 -4.87
CA LYS A 364 -13.85 -42.75 -3.47
C LYS A 364 -12.91 -42.04 -2.50
N THR A 365 -11.61 -42.05 -2.80
CA THR A 365 -10.59 -41.36 -2.00
C THR A 365 -10.86 -39.85 -1.97
N CYS A 366 -11.14 -39.26 -3.13
CA CYS A 366 -11.47 -37.84 -3.26
C CYS A 366 -12.72 -37.45 -2.45
N ALA A 367 -13.80 -38.22 -2.55
CA ALA A 367 -15.02 -38.00 -1.78
C ALA A 367 -14.79 -38.10 -0.27
N ASN A 368 -13.94 -39.02 0.18
CA ASN A 368 -13.53 -39.12 1.57
C ASN A 368 -12.76 -37.88 2.05
N GLU A 369 -11.84 -37.35 1.23
CA GLU A 369 -11.07 -36.14 1.58
C GLU A 369 -11.96 -34.90 1.66
N ILE A 370 -12.90 -34.71 0.73
CA ILE A 370 -13.89 -33.62 0.79
C ILE A 370 -14.72 -33.74 2.07
N ARG A 371 -15.16 -34.95 2.42
CA ARG A 371 -15.96 -35.16 3.63
C ARG A 371 -15.19 -34.76 4.89
N LYS A 372 -13.91 -35.11 4.99
CA LYS A 372 -13.04 -34.70 6.11
C LYS A 372 -12.95 -33.18 6.24
N ILE A 373 -12.85 -32.44 5.12
CA ILE A 373 -12.81 -30.97 5.13
C ILE A 373 -14.12 -30.38 5.66
N ILE A 374 -15.26 -30.94 5.25
CA ILE A 374 -16.59 -30.50 5.69
C ILE A 374 -16.82 -30.81 7.17
N ASP A 375 -16.43 -32.00 7.63
CA ASP A 375 -16.66 -32.45 9.02
C ASP A 375 -15.94 -31.58 10.05
N VAL A 376 -14.69 -31.18 9.76
CA VAL A 376 -13.87 -30.37 10.68
C VAL A 376 -14.27 -28.88 10.68
N LYS A 377 -14.99 -28.41 9.65
CA LYS A 377 -15.42 -27.02 9.47
C LYS A 377 -14.31 -26.00 9.75
N TYR A 378 -13.39 -25.86 8.80
CA TYR A 378 -12.30 -24.87 8.85
C TYR A 378 -12.79 -23.43 8.60
N SER A 379 -13.77 -22.92 9.35
CA SER A 379 -14.38 -21.59 9.13
C SER A 379 -13.38 -20.43 9.14
N ASP A 380 -12.29 -20.60 9.90
CA ASP A 380 -11.33 -19.53 10.14
C ASP A 380 -10.16 -19.54 9.14
N LEU A 381 -9.85 -20.71 8.57
CA LEU A 381 -8.74 -20.91 7.64
C LEU A 381 -9.19 -21.03 6.18
N LEU A 382 -10.44 -21.45 5.94
CA LEU A 382 -10.99 -21.65 4.60
C LEU A 382 -11.94 -20.52 4.23
N SER A 383 -11.60 -19.77 3.20
CA SER A 383 -12.42 -18.68 2.67
C SER A 383 -12.76 -18.90 1.20
N VAL A 384 -13.91 -18.38 0.77
CA VAL A 384 -14.39 -18.50 -0.62
C VAL A 384 -14.55 -17.11 -1.22
N TYR A 385 -13.93 -16.89 -2.37
CA TYR A 385 -14.15 -15.73 -3.22
C TYR A 385 -15.23 -16.02 -4.25
N SER A 386 -16.09 -15.04 -4.53
CA SER A 386 -17.06 -15.11 -5.63
C SER A 386 -17.22 -13.75 -6.29
N LEU A 387 -17.37 -13.72 -7.62
CA LEU A 387 -17.58 -12.50 -8.41
C LEU A 387 -18.77 -11.64 -7.93
N ASN A 388 -19.78 -12.26 -7.33
CA ASN A 388 -20.98 -11.55 -6.88
C ASN A 388 -20.73 -10.73 -5.60
N GLN A 389 -19.57 -10.88 -4.96
CA GLN A 389 -19.21 -10.09 -3.80
C GLN A 389 -18.68 -8.72 -4.26
N ASN A 390 -19.08 -7.64 -3.58
CA ASN A 390 -18.57 -6.27 -3.81
C ASN A 390 -17.11 -6.09 -3.34
N VAL A 391 -16.35 -7.17 -3.25
CA VAL A 391 -15.03 -7.27 -2.63
C VAL A 391 -14.07 -7.79 -3.69
N ASN A 392 -12.89 -7.19 -3.80
CA ASN A 392 -11.87 -7.65 -4.75
C ASN A 392 -11.13 -8.88 -4.21
N VAL A 393 -10.50 -9.67 -5.09
CA VAL A 393 -9.73 -10.87 -4.70
C VAL A 393 -8.64 -10.53 -3.68
N ALA A 394 -7.92 -9.42 -3.86
CA ALA A 394 -6.92 -8.94 -2.90
C ALA A 394 -7.55 -8.80 -1.50
N GLU A 395 -8.68 -8.13 -1.38
CA GLU A 395 -9.35 -7.94 -0.10
C GLU A 395 -9.85 -9.25 0.51
N THR A 396 -10.32 -10.20 -0.29
CA THR A 396 -10.63 -11.56 0.21
C THR A 396 -9.41 -12.28 0.76
N ILE A 397 -8.25 -12.14 0.12
CA ILE A 397 -6.97 -12.68 0.62
C ILE A 397 -6.62 -12.04 1.98
N PHE A 398 -6.76 -10.71 2.12
CA PHE A 398 -6.54 -10.01 3.39
C PHE A 398 -7.45 -10.58 4.49
N ASN A 399 -8.73 -10.71 4.17
CA ASN A 399 -9.75 -11.17 5.11
C ASN A 399 -9.51 -12.60 5.56
N ALA A 400 -9.03 -13.46 4.68
CA ALA A 400 -8.64 -14.82 5.01
C ALA A 400 -7.43 -14.85 5.96
N ILE A 401 -6.41 -14.01 5.73
CA ILE A 401 -5.26 -13.87 6.63
C ILE A 401 -5.70 -13.34 8.00
N PHE A 402 -6.56 -12.33 8.02
CA PHE A 402 -7.10 -11.73 9.24
C PHE A 402 -7.87 -12.78 10.08
N LYS A 403 -8.79 -13.53 9.45
CA LYS A 403 -9.53 -14.62 10.11
C LYS A 403 -8.61 -15.73 10.65
N ALA A 404 -7.62 -16.15 9.86
CA ALA A 404 -6.66 -17.17 10.27
C ALA A 404 -5.81 -16.74 11.48
N LYS A 405 -5.50 -15.44 11.57
CA LYS A 405 -4.75 -14.90 12.71
C LYS A 405 -5.58 -14.84 13.98
N LEU A 406 -6.88 -14.52 13.85
CA LEU A 406 -7.82 -14.56 14.96
C LEU A 406 -7.94 -15.97 15.58
N SER A 407 -7.89 -17.02 14.76
CA SER A 407 -8.02 -18.40 15.25
C SER A 407 -6.72 -19.00 15.79
N SER A 408 -5.56 -18.58 15.28
CA SER A 408 -4.26 -19.14 15.71
C SER A 408 -3.91 -18.93 17.19
N HIS A 409 -4.56 -17.98 17.88
CA HIS A 409 -4.41 -17.74 19.32
C HIS A 409 -5.45 -18.46 20.19
N ALA A 410 -6.37 -19.23 19.59
CA ALA A 410 -7.39 -20.00 20.32
C ALA A 410 -6.87 -21.35 20.87
N ASP A 411 -5.73 -21.85 20.38
CA ASP A 411 -5.21 -23.20 20.69
C ASP A 411 -4.34 -23.28 21.97
N ASN A 412 -4.31 -22.24 22.81
CA ASN A 412 -3.71 -22.35 24.14
C ASN A 412 -4.65 -23.14 25.07
N ARG A 413 -4.19 -24.34 25.45
CA ARG A 413 -4.90 -25.44 26.13
C ARG A 413 -5.25 -25.19 27.60
N ASP A 414 -5.67 -23.99 27.97
CA ASP A 414 -6.17 -23.73 29.32
C ASP A 414 -7.66 -23.43 29.23
N GLY A 415 -8.48 -24.28 29.85
CA GLY A 415 -9.94 -24.28 29.80
C GLY A 415 -10.63 -23.09 30.49
N GLN A 416 -10.18 -21.86 30.22
CA GLN A 416 -10.87 -20.63 30.54
C GLN A 416 -11.26 -19.96 29.23
N SER A 417 -12.59 -19.88 29.01
CA SER A 417 -13.33 -19.03 28.05
C SER A 417 -12.62 -18.54 26.77
N PRO A 418 -13.21 -18.72 25.57
CA PRO A 418 -12.58 -18.40 24.28
C PRO A 418 -12.56 -16.89 24.04
N HIS A 419 -11.78 -16.15 24.82
CA HIS A 419 -11.43 -14.78 24.49
C HIS A 419 -10.33 -14.85 23.43
N ARG A 420 -10.77 -14.67 22.18
CA ARG A 420 -9.95 -14.58 20.97
C ARG A 420 -9.05 -13.35 21.09
N ASN A 421 -7.93 -13.43 21.81
CA ASN A 421 -7.04 -12.28 22.00
C ASN A 421 -5.84 -12.40 21.06
N ILE A 422 -5.80 -11.54 20.04
CA ILE A 422 -4.60 -11.33 19.22
C ILE A 422 -3.57 -10.57 20.04
N SER A 423 -2.30 -10.99 19.99
CA SER A 423 -1.20 -10.24 20.60
C SER A 423 -1.11 -8.82 20.02
N SER A 424 -0.80 -7.81 20.85
CA SER A 424 -0.69 -6.42 20.37
C SER A 424 0.31 -6.26 19.22
N ILE A 425 1.36 -7.10 19.16
CA ILE A 425 2.33 -7.13 18.07
C ILE A 425 1.71 -7.66 16.76
N ASP A 426 0.96 -8.76 16.79
CA ASP A 426 0.28 -9.30 15.61
C ASP A 426 -0.75 -8.31 15.06
N MET A 427 -1.42 -7.57 15.94
CA MET A 427 -2.37 -6.52 15.56
C MET A 427 -1.67 -5.35 14.83
N LEU A 428 -0.53 -4.87 15.35
CA LEU A 428 0.27 -3.85 14.67
C LEU A 428 0.80 -4.34 13.31
N ASN A 429 1.14 -5.62 13.22
CA ASN A 429 1.60 -6.23 11.98
C ASN A 429 0.47 -6.35 10.95
N LEU A 430 -0.77 -6.57 11.40
CA LEU A 430 -1.95 -6.56 10.54
C LEU A 430 -2.30 -5.15 10.07
N LEU A 431 -2.09 -4.13 10.93
CA LEU A 431 -2.19 -2.72 10.53
C LEU A 431 -1.11 -2.36 9.48
N ASP A 432 0.12 -2.84 9.64
CA ASP A 432 1.16 -2.64 8.61
C ASP A 432 0.78 -3.27 7.27
N LEU A 433 0.19 -4.46 7.31
CA LEU A 433 -0.29 -5.12 6.12
C LEU A 433 -1.44 -4.34 5.46
N SER A 434 -2.42 -3.86 6.23
CA SER A 434 -3.56 -3.09 5.71
C SER A 434 -3.12 -1.75 5.12
N LEU A 435 -2.17 -1.07 5.77
CA LEU A 435 -1.54 0.16 5.26
C LEU A 435 -0.76 -0.08 3.97
N ALA A 436 0.01 -1.18 3.91
CA ALA A 436 0.75 -1.54 2.70
C ALA A 436 -0.21 -1.82 1.53
N TRP A 437 -1.37 -2.42 1.80
CA TRP A 437 -2.37 -2.77 0.79
C TRP A 437 -3.29 -1.61 0.42
N LYS A 438 -3.20 -0.48 1.14
CA LYS A 438 -4.16 0.62 1.07
C LYS A 438 -5.62 0.15 1.21
N SER A 439 -5.84 -0.97 1.91
CA SER A 439 -7.17 -1.58 2.06
C SER A 439 -7.94 -0.89 3.18
N PHE A 440 -8.95 -0.11 2.82
CA PHE A 440 -9.82 0.55 3.77
C PHE A 440 -10.62 -0.43 4.63
N GLN A 441 -11.28 -1.43 4.02
CA GLN A 441 -12.08 -2.37 4.82
C GLN A 441 -11.18 -3.24 5.70
N GLY A 442 -9.98 -3.58 5.23
CA GLY A 442 -9.00 -4.32 6.03
C GLY A 442 -8.60 -3.55 7.29
N LEU A 443 -8.26 -2.26 7.14
CA LEU A 443 -7.95 -1.39 8.27
C LEU A 443 -9.15 -1.21 9.20
N GLN A 444 -10.33 -0.92 8.65
CA GLN A 444 -11.57 -0.78 9.41
C GLN A 444 -11.84 -2.01 10.28
N ARG A 445 -11.70 -3.23 9.72
CA ARG A 445 -11.91 -4.47 10.48
C ARG A 445 -10.89 -4.68 11.59
N VAL A 446 -9.62 -4.36 11.33
CA VAL A 446 -8.59 -4.45 12.36
C VAL A 446 -8.96 -3.51 13.50
N PHE A 447 -9.35 -2.27 13.20
CA PHE A 447 -9.76 -1.29 14.21
C PHE A 447 -11.06 -1.63 14.94
N GLU A 448 -12.10 -2.08 14.26
CA GLU A 448 -13.34 -2.56 14.90
C GLU A 448 -13.01 -3.67 15.91
N TYR A 449 -12.07 -4.55 15.56
CA TYR A 449 -11.58 -5.57 16.47
C TYR A 449 -10.72 -5.01 17.61
N THR A 450 -9.86 -4.00 17.37
CA THR A 450 -9.07 -3.36 18.44
C THR A 450 -9.95 -2.60 19.42
N GLU A 451 -11.02 -1.96 18.95
CA GLU A 451 -11.96 -1.21 19.78
C GLU A 451 -12.86 -2.11 20.62
N ALA A 452 -13.16 -3.32 20.12
CA ALA A 452 -13.97 -4.31 20.83
C ALA A 452 -13.22 -5.01 21.98
N ASN A 453 -11.88 -4.97 21.99
CA ASN A 453 -11.05 -5.70 22.96
C ASN A 453 -10.26 -4.76 23.90
N PRO A 454 -10.00 -5.17 25.15
CA PRO A 454 -9.30 -4.35 26.13
C PRO A 454 -7.78 -4.25 25.93
N ASP A 455 -7.16 -5.21 25.23
CA ASP A 455 -5.72 -5.26 24.96
C ASP A 455 -5.31 -4.30 23.81
N GLN A 456 -5.46 -2.99 24.05
CA GLN A 456 -5.21 -1.97 23.05
C GLN A 456 -3.70 -1.75 22.83
N PRO A 457 -3.24 -1.59 21.57
CA PRO A 457 -1.86 -1.23 21.32
C PRO A 457 -1.58 0.17 21.83
N SER A 458 -0.30 0.46 22.12
CA SER A 458 0.06 1.77 22.67
C SER A 458 -0.32 2.88 21.68
N SER A 459 -0.85 3.98 22.19
CA SER A 459 -1.31 5.08 21.35
C SER A 459 -0.18 5.64 20.46
N LYS A 460 1.07 5.61 20.97
CA LYS A 460 2.30 5.94 20.24
C LYS A 460 2.59 5.02 19.05
N GLU A 461 2.23 3.75 19.09
CA GLU A 461 2.42 2.85 17.94
C GLU A 461 1.39 3.11 16.85
N ILE A 462 0.14 3.35 17.24
CA ILE A 462 -0.93 3.76 16.32
C ILE A 462 -0.57 5.10 15.66
N MET A 463 0.02 6.04 16.41
CA MET A 463 0.55 7.28 15.85
C MET A 463 1.54 7.07 14.72
N LYS A 464 2.49 6.15 14.90
CA LYS A 464 3.46 5.83 13.84
C LYS A 464 2.75 5.27 12.61
N LYS A 465 1.72 4.43 12.81
CA LYS A 465 0.89 3.89 11.72
C LYS A 465 0.12 5.00 11.00
N PHE A 466 -0.40 5.98 11.73
CA PHE A 466 -1.02 7.16 11.15
C PHE A 466 -0.03 7.94 10.27
N ILE A 467 1.19 8.21 10.76
CA ILE A 467 2.23 8.89 9.96
C ILE A 467 2.56 8.10 8.68
N THR A 468 2.74 6.78 8.76
CA THR A 468 2.94 5.92 7.58
C THR A 468 1.75 5.99 6.62
N SER A 469 0.52 6.07 7.12
CA SER A 469 -0.68 6.23 6.30
C SER A 469 -0.68 7.55 5.53
N LEU A 470 -0.19 8.62 6.17
CA LEU A 470 -0.02 9.92 5.54
C LEU A 470 1.04 9.81 4.45
N GLU A 471 2.23 9.28 4.73
CA GLU A 471 3.31 9.11 3.74
C GLU A 471 2.84 8.35 2.48
N ASN A 472 2.00 7.32 2.64
CA ASN A 472 1.44 6.49 1.56
C ASN A 472 0.29 7.14 0.74
N ASP A 473 -0.10 8.38 1.07
CA ASP A 473 -1.20 9.13 0.45
C ASP A 473 -2.54 8.36 0.48
N SER A 474 -2.99 8.00 1.69
CA SER A 474 -4.20 7.21 1.92
C SER A 474 -5.28 8.01 2.68
N PRO A 475 -6.07 8.85 1.99
CA PRO A 475 -6.98 9.81 2.64
C PRO A 475 -8.09 9.13 3.47
N LYS A 476 -8.67 8.04 2.96
CA LYS A 476 -9.72 7.30 3.68
C LYS A 476 -9.20 6.70 4.99
N LEU A 477 -7.95 6.23 5.01
CA LEU A 477 -7.34 5.68 6.22
C LEU A 477 -7.07 6.80 7.21
N ALA A 478 -6.51 7.93 6.75
CA ALA A 478 -6.27 9.10 7.59
C ALA A 478 -7.55 9.63 8.26
N ASP A 479 -8.66 9.75 7.50
CA ASP A 479 -9.99 10.10 8.05
C ASP A 479 -10.44 9.10 9.11
N TYR A 480 -10.27 7.80 8.86
CA TYR A 480 -10.61 6.77 9.83
C TYR A 480 -9.79 6.88 11.13
N PHE A 481 -8.47 7.09 11.05
CA PHE A 481 -7.62 7.32 12.23
C PHE A 481 -8.08 8.54 13.04
N LEU A 482 -8.50 9.62 12.38
CA LEU A 482 -9.01 10.82 13.06
C LEU A 482 -10.38 10.61 13.72
N ARG A 483 -11.22 9.72 13.18
CA ARG A 483 -12.52 9.34 13.78
C ARG A 483 -12.40 8.26 14.84
N SER A 484 -11.35 7.46 14.77
CA SER A 484 -11.12 6.37 15.71
C SER A 484 -11.06 6.89 17.14
N ARG A 485 -11.39 6.04 18.12
CA ARG A 485 -11.31 6.42 19.54
C ARG A 485 -9.88 6.71 20.00
N TYR A 486 -8.90 6.36 19.19
CA TYR A 486 -7.50 6.69 19.44
C TYR A 486 -7.31 8.18 19.18
N ASN A 487 -7.04 8.94 20.24
CA ASN A 487 -6.78 10.38 20.17
C ASN A 487 -5.40 10.67 19.53
N VAL A 488 -5.23 10.28 18.27
CA VAL A 488 -3.99 10.41 17.48
C VAL A 488 -3.47 11.86 17.53
N LEU A 489 -4.37 12.84 17.48
CA LEU A 489 -3.96 14.24 17.57
C LEU A 489 -3.34 14.63 18.91
N ASN A 490 -3.68 13.97 20.02
CA ASN A 490 -3.06 14.29 21.32
C ASN A 490 -1.60 13.84 21.37
N ASP A 491 -1.31 12.66 20.82
CA ASP A 491 0.03 12.06 20.87
C ASP A 491 0.98 12.59 19.79
N LEU A 492 0.45 13.25 18.75
CA LEU A 492 1.26 13.88 17.71
C LEU A 492 2.13 15.01 18.28
N LYS A 493 3.45 14.87 18.20
CA LYS A 493 4.40 15.89 18.64
C LYS A 493 4.83 16.78 17.47
N ARG A 494 5.36 17.96 17.82
CA ARG A 494 5.94 18.89 16.85
C ARG A 494 7.12 18.28 16.07
N GLU A 495 7.89 17.39 16.70
CA GLU A 495 9.00 16.65 16.09
C GLU A 495 8.52 15.71 14.96
N ASP A 496 7.37 15.05 15.15
CA ASP A 496 6.82 14.13 14.14
C ASP A 496 6.39 14.89 12.87
N ILE A 497 5.82 16.09 13.05
CA ILE A 497 5.43 16.97 11.94
C ILE A 497 6.67 17.56 11.26
N SER A 498 7.70 17.90 12.03
CA SER A 498 9.00 18.31 11.49
C SER A 498 9.55 17.27 10.51
N LEU A 499 9.48 15.97 10.87
CA LEU A 499 9.88 14.86 10.01
C LEU A 499 9.00 14.75 8.75
N LEU A 500 7.69 14.96 8.88
CA LEU A 500 6.78 15.01 7.72
C LEU A 500 7.16 16.15 6.77
N TYR A 501 7.49 17.34 7.27
CA TYR A 501 7.88 18.46 6.41
C TYR A 501 9.22 18.22 5.67
N GLU A 502 10.13 17.43 6.22
CA GLU A 502 11.33 17.00 5.49
C GLU A 502 11.00 16.22 4.21
N THR A 503 9.89 15.48 4.20
CA THR A 503 9.47 14.74 3.00
C THR A 503 9.10 15.67 1.84
N ILE A 504 8.72 16.93 2.09
CA ILE A 504 8.43 17.94 1.04
C ILE A 504 9.67 18.21 0.18
N SER A 505 10.87 18.04 0.73
CA SER A 505 12.11 18.19 -0.04
C SER A 505 12.28 17.17 -1.16
N LYS A 506 11.62 16.02 -1.05
CA LYS A 506 11.80 14.86 -1.94
C LYS A 506 10.81 14.84 -3.12
N THR A 507 9.81 15.73 -3.13
CA THR A 507 8.82 15.76 -4.21
C THR A 507 9.32 16.57 -5.41
N PRO A 508 9.24 16.06 -6.66
CA PRO A 508 9.89 16.67 -7.82
C PRO A 508 9.37 18.07 -8.18
N HIS A 509 8.14 18.40 -7.76
CA HIS A 509 7.54 19.73 -7.98
C HIS A 509 8.05 20.81 -7.01
N THR A 510 8.52 20.40 -5.83
CA THR A 510 9.02 21.27 -4.76
C THR A 510 10.54 21.18 -4.59
N GLU A 511 11.20 20.13 -5.10
CA GLU A 511 12.65 19.91 -5.00
C GLU A 511 13.45 21.07 -5.62
N ARG A 512 13.09 21.48 -6.85
CA ARG A 512 13.68 22.68 -7.49
C ARG A 512 13.52 23.94 -6.63
N TYR A 513 12.43 24.01 -5.87
CA TYR A 513 12.11 25.16 -5.04
C TYR A 513 12.92 25.16 -3.75
N ILE A 514 13.08 24.01 -3.08
CA ILE A 514 13.92 23.90 -1.88
C ILE A 514 15.36 24.28 -2.21
N SER A 515 15.90 23.84 -3.34
CA SER A 515 17.23 24.27 -3.78
C SER A 515 17.32 25.80 -3.93
N SER A 516 16.34 26.43 -4.58
CA SER A 516 16.33 27.89 -4.74
C SER A 516 16.16 28.67 -3.43
N VAL A 517 15.33 28.16 -2.50
CA VAL A 517 15.07 28.82 -1.21
C VAL A 517 16.25 28.67 -0.25
N LEU A 518 16.85 27.47 -0.19
CA LEU A 518 18.07 27.21 0.58
C LEU A 518 19.25 28.03 0.05
N GLU A 519 19.30 28.33 -1.25
CA GLU A 519 20.30 29.24 -1.82
C GLU A 519 20.07 30.71 -1.42
N THR A 520 18.81 31.16 -1.36
CA THR A 520 18.48 32.56 -1.02
C THR A 520 18.44 32.86 0.48
N THR A 521 18.13 31.87 1.31
CA THR A 521 18.00 32.04 2.75
C THR A 521 19.20 31.40 3.42
N ASN A 522 20.02 32.19 4.12
CA ASN A 522 21.14 31.74 4.97
C ASN A 522 20.66 30.95 6.21
N ILE A 523 19.55 30.21 6.08
CA ILE A 523 18.99 29.35 7.09
C ILE A 523 19.74 28.04 6.97
N GLY A 524 20.65 27.78 7.93
CA GLY A 524 21.36 26.51 7.99
C GLY A 524 20.38 25.34 7.86
N SER A 525 20.78 24.31 7.12
CA SER A 525 20.05 23.09 6.73
C SER A 525 19.34 22.30 7.86
N ASN A 526 19.33 22.78 9.10
CA ASN A 526 19.01 22.02 10.29
C ASN A 526 17.65 22.37 10.94
N LYS A 527 16.77 23.15 10.28
CA LYS A 527 15.43 23.48 10.82
C LYS A 527 14.31 23.41 9.76
N PRO A 528 13.66 22.24 9.56
CA PRO A 528 12.61 22.08 8.54
C PRO A 528 11.34 22.92 8.81
N LEU A 529 11.04 23.24 10.07
CA LEU A 529 9.95 24.16 10.43
C LEU A 529 10.21 25.61 10.01
N GLY A 530 11.47 26.04 9.93
CA GLY A 530 11.83 27.37 9.41
C GLY A 530 11.64 27.45 7.89
N ILE A 531 11.89 26.34 7.19
CA ILE A 531 11.60 26.20 5.77
C ILE A 531 10.09 26.33 5.53
N ALA A 532 9.26 25.71 6.38
CA ALA A 532 7.80 25.78 6.28
C ALA A 532 7.25 27.23 6.36
N ASP A 533 7.82 28.09 7.22
CA ASP A 533 7.46 29.51 7.30
C ASP A 533 7.74 30.25 5.98
N GLU A 534 8.89 29.97 5.36
CA GLU A 534 9.27 30.59 4.09
C GLU A 534 8.39 30.11 2.93
N PHE A 535 8.04 28.83 2.91
CA PHE A 535 7.03 28.28 1.99
C PHE A 535 5.69 28.99 2.13
N CYS A 536 5.21 29.21 3.37
CA CYS A 536 3.96 29.91 3.60
C CYS A 536 4.01 31.33 3.02
N LYS A 537 5.10 32.07 3.25
CA LYS A 537 5.26 33.43 2.71
C LYS A 537 5.31 33.50 1.20
N GLU A 538 6.03 32.60 0.55
CA GLU A 538 6.15 32.60 -0.91
C GLU A 538 4.83 32.25 -1.59
N PHE A 539 4.19 31.15 -1.15
CA PHE A 539 3.00 30.63 -1.84
C PHE A 539 1.73 31.38 -1.45
N ILE A 540 1.59 31.78 -0.19
CA ILE A 540 0.40 32.48 0.32
C ILE A 540 0.59 33.99 0.14
N GLY A 541 1.66 34.52 0.73
CA GLY A 541 2.10 35.90 0.59
C GLY A 541 2.82 36.44 1.83
N HIS A 542 3.67 37.46 1.66
CA HIS A 542 4.45 38.09 2.74
C HIS A 542 3.63 38.81 3.81
N PHE A 543 2.30 38.96 3.62
CA PHE A 543 1.41 39.53 4.63
C PHE A 543 1.14 38.58 5.80
N MET A 544 1.51 37.30 5.67
CA MET A 544 1.37 36.29 6.71
C MET A 544 2.51 36.39 7.73
N GLN A 545 2.17 36.39 9.02
CA GLN A 545 3.16 36.29 10.09
C GLN A 545 3.76 34.87 10.17
N ASN A 546 4.98 34.76 10.69
CA ASN A 546 5.62 33.45 10.88
C ASN A 546 4.76 32.56 11.79
N LEU A 547 4.56 31.30 11.39
CA LEU A 547 3.78 30.32 12.15
C LEU A 547 4.64 29.56 13.16
N TYR A 548 5.89 29.25 12.79
CA TYR A 548 6.72 28.30 13.53
C TYR A 548 7.94 28.93 14.19
N SER A 549 8.37 30.09 13.72
CA SER A 549 9.44 30.84 14.35
C SER A 549 9.02 31.20 15.78
N GLU A 550 9.71 30.62 16.76
CA GLU A 550 9.78 31.25 18.08
C GLU A 550 10.37 32.63 17.82
N GLU A 551 9.61 33.68 18.15
CA GLU A 551 10.21 34.99 18.33
C GLU A 551 11.24 34.83 19.44
N SER A 552 12.46 34.51 19.04
CA SER A 552 13.59 34.50 19.95
C SER A 552 13.54 35.82 20.71
N GLU A 553 13.79 35.76 22.01
CA GLU A 553 13.99 36.92 22.88
C GLU A 553 14.94 37.98 22.27
N SER A 554 15.69 37.61 21.20
CA SER A 554 16.47 38.48 20.32
C SER A 554 15.69 39.58 19.58
N SER A 555 14.42 39.39 19.17
CA SER A 555 13.65 40.44 18.47
C SER A 555 13.15 41.52 19.44
N ILE A 556 12.71 41.12 20.64
CA ILE A 556 12.32 42.07 21.70
C ILE A 556 13.56 42.80 22.24
N THR A 557 14.69 42.12 22.39
CA THR A 557 15.95 42.78 22.78
C THR A 557 16.53 43.68 21.68
N ASN A 558 16.33 43.37 20.39
CA ASN A 558 16.69 44.26 19.28
C ASN A 558 15.76 45.47 19.14
N ILE A 559 14.46 45.31 19.40
CA ILE A 559 13.50 46.42 19.49
C ILE A 559 13.83 47.30 20.71
N LEU A 560 14.16 46.69 21.85
CA LEU A 560 14.64 47.39 23.04
C LEU A 560 16.01 48.06 22.81
N ALA A 561 16.91 47.49 22.01
CA ALA A 561 18.17 48.09 21.62
C ALA A 561 17.97 49.30 20.69
N ARG A 562 17.02 49.22 19.75
CA ARG A 562 16.63 50.35 18.89
C ARG A 562 15.93 51.46 19.66
N LEU A 563 15.07 51.12 20.61
CA LEU A 563 14.43 52.10 21.51
C LEU A 563 15.44 52.74 22.48
N LYS A 564 16.39 51.96 23.02
CA LYS A 564 17.53 52.50 23.80
C LYS A 564 18.44 53.40 22.96
N GLY A 565 18.63 53.10 21.67
CA GLY A 565 19.36 53.95 20.72
C GLY A 565 18.64 55.26 20.41
N ALA A 566 17.33 55.20 20.16
CA ALA A 566 16.49 56.38 19.90
C ALA A 566 16.41 57.31 21.13
N TRP A 567 16.37 56.76 22.35
CA TRP A 567 16.37 57.53 23.59
C TRP A 567 17.71 58.21 23.92
N ARG A 568 18.85 57.65 23.45
CA ARG A 568 20.16 58.31 23.57
C ARG A 568 20.32 59.50 22.63
N GLY A 569 19.63 59.50 21.48
CA GLY A 569 19.69 60.59 20.49
C GLY A 569 18.90 61.85 20.85
N ILE A 570 17.91 61.75 21.75
CA ILE A 570 17.01 62.87 22.11
C ILE A 570 17.59 63.78 23.22
N PHE A 571 18.66 63.35 23.91
CA PHE A 571 19.24 64.10 25.05
C PHE A 571 20.56 64.83 24.73
N GLN A 572 20.95 64.99 23.46
CA GLN A 572 22.22 65.64 23.10
C GLN A 572 22.09 67.05 22.51
N THR A 573 20.91 67.68 22.54
CA THR A 573 20.78 69.10 22.19
C THR A 573 20.15 69.91 23.33
N SER A 574 20.86 70.96 23.71
CA SER A 574 20.66 71.83 24.86
C SER A 574 19.21 72.30 25.07
N CYS A 575 18.62 72.01 26.22
CA CYS A 575 17.53 72.79 26.81
C CYS A 575 17.61 72.74 28.34
N ARG A 576 17.63 73.93 28.97
CA ARG A 576 17.56 74.12 30.43
C ARG A 576 16.09 74.15 30.86
N CYS A 577 15.54 73.04 31.33
CA CYS A 577 14.30 72.98 32.11
C CYS A 577 14.43 71.94 33.24
N PRO A 578 13.83 72.14 34.43
CA PRO A 578 14.00 71.23 35.56
C PRO A 578 13.12 69.96 35.41
N PRO A 579 13.52 68.81 36.01
CA PRO A 579 12.89 67.54 35.73
C PRO A 579 11.59 67.37 36.54
N ARG A 580 10.46 67.13 35.87
CA ARG A 580 9.26 66.55 36.50
C ARG A 580 9.24 65.04 36.25
N ARG A 581 9.40 64.29 37.36
CA ARG A 581 9.20 62.85 37.57
C ARG A 581 9.67 61.93 36.43
N VAL A 582 10.96 61.59 36.47
CA VAL A 582 11.49 60.41 35.80
C VAL A 582 11.09 59.17 36.62
N TYR A 583 10.25 58.30 36.05
CA TYR A 583 10.06 56.96 36.60
C TYR A 583 11.41 56.22 36.53
N THR A 584 11.89 55.75 37.68
CA THR A 584 13.15 55.01 37.75
C THR A 584 13.05 53.69 36.97
N PRO A 585 14.17 53.15 36.43
CA PRO A 585 14.19 51.87 35.72
C PRO A 585 13.58 50.71 36.51
N VAL A 586 13.52 50.83 37.84
CA VAL A 586 12.92 49.85 38.75
C VAL A 586 11.39 49.84 38.63
N ALA A 587 10.74 51.00 38.48
CA ALA A 587 9.29 51.07 38.30
C ALA A 587 8.84 50.49 36.96
N LEU A 588 9.60 50.72 35.89
CA LEU A 588 9.36 50.07 34.59
C LEU A 588 9.63 48.57 34.65
N LYS A 589 10.63 48.11 35.42
CA LYS A 589 10.88 46.68 35.65
C LYS A 589 9.75 46.02 36.44
N GLN A 590 9.16 46.73 37.41
CA GLN A 590 7.98 46.27 38.14
C GLN A 590 6.72 46.24 37.25
N ILE A 591 6.53 47.23 36.37
CA ILE A 591 5.45 47.22 35.38
C ILE A 591 5.67 46.09 34.35
N PHE A 592 6.90 45.83 33.95
CA PHE A 592 7.27 44.74 33.03
C PHE A 592 7.13 43.34 33.66
N LEU A 593 7.35 43.23 34.97
CA LEU A 593 7.08 42.00 35.75
C LEU A 593 5.58 41.82 36.06
N ASN A 594 4.80 42.90 36.15
CA ASN A 594 3.35 42.87 36.35
C ASN A 594 2.55 42.73 35.05
N LEU A 595 3.17 42.99 33.89
CA LEU A 595 2.69 42.49 32.62
C LEU A 595 2.97 40.99 32.64
N ASN A 596 1.99 40.21 33.08
CA ASN A 596 1.94 38.77 32.83
C ASN A 596 2.08 38.56 31.31
N PHE A 597 3.31 38.47 30.81
CA PHE A 597 3.58 37.71 29.60
C PHE A 597 3.23 36.29 30.00
N PRO A 598 2.17 35.70 29.44
CA PRO A 598 1.91 34.30 29.72
C PRO A 598 3.17 33.56 29.28
N ASP A 599 3.88 32.96 30.23
CA ASP A 599 4.86 31.90 29.98
C ASP A 599 4.11 30.75 29.32
N LYS A 600 3.76 30.94 28.05
CA LYS A 600 3.13 29.95 27.22
C LYS A 600 4.28 29.13 26.65
N LYS A 601 4.70 28.12 27.40
CA LYS A 601 4.80 26.79 26.80
C LYS A 601 3.40 26.49 26.27
N GLN A 602 3.07 27.05 25.11
CA GLN A 602 1.73 26.94 24.55
C GLN A 602 1.61 25.49 24.14
N ASP A 603 0.78 24.73 24.85
CA ASP A 603 0.43 23.39 24.45
C ASP A 603 0.03 23.44 22.98
N TYR A 604 0.77 22.70 22.15
CA TYR A 604 0.58 22.65 20.70
C TYR A 604 -0.85 22.16 20.43
N SER A 605 -1.72 23.10 20.06
CA SER A 605 -3.16 22.91 20.07
C SER A 605 -3.56 21.90 19.00
N GLN A 606 -4.65 21.18 19.23
CA GLN A 606 -5.21 20.25 18.23
C GLN A 606 -5.48 20.95 16.89
N GLN A 607 -5.94 22.21 16.92
CA GLN A 607 -6.18 22.98 15.70
C GLN A 607 -4.87 23.36 14.98
N GLU A 608 -3.78 23.61 15.70
CA GLU A 608 -2.47 23.88 15.10
C GLU A 608 -1.89 22.63 14.44
N LYS A 609 -2.07 21.46 15.07
CA LYS A 609 -1.71 20.15 14.50
C LYS A 609 -2.45 19.87 13.19
N ILE A 610 -3.77 20.04 13.18
CA ILE A 610 -4.60 19.82 11.99
C ILE A 610 -4.22 20.82 10.89
N ARG A 611 -3.99 22.09 11.24
CA ARG A 611 -3.52 23.11 10.31
C ARG A 611 -2.21 22.70 9.64
N ASP A 612 -1.24 22.21 10.41
CA ASP A 612 0.08 21.86 9.89
C ASP A 612 0.01 20.62 8.99
N LEU A 613 -0.81 19.64 9.35
CA LEU A 613 -1.10 18.49 8.48
C LEU A 613 -1.82 18.91 7.19
N PHE A 614 -2.76 19.85 7.27
CA PHE A 614 -3.44 20.41 6.10
C PHE A 614 -2.46 21.13 5.17
N LEU A 615 -1.65 22.05 5.69
CA LEU A 615 -0.65 22.79 4.91
C LEU A 615 0.36 21.84 4.26
N TRP A 616 0.87 20.87 5.00
CA TRP A 616 1.73 19.82 4.46
C TRP A 616 1.08 19.06 3.30
N SER A 617 -0.20 18.67 3.43
CA SER A 617 -0.95 17.96 2.39
C SER A 617 -1.09 18.79 1.12
N VAL A 618 -1.39 20.09 1.28
CA VAL A 618 -1.49 21.05 0.17
C VAL A 618 -0.14 21.23 -0.52
N PHE A 619 0.95 21.42 0.24
CA PHE A 619 2.29 21.59 -0.32
C PHE A 619 2.79 20.35 -1.06
N MET A 620 2.40 19.16 -0.60
CA MET A 620 2.67 17.89 -1.28
C MET A 620 1.82 17.66 -2.54
N GLY A 621 0.81 18.50 -2.79
CA GLY A 621 -0.13 18.32 -3.90
C GLY A 621 -1.14 17.18 -3.67
N ARG A 622 -1.33 16.72 -2.43
CA ARG A 622 -2.24 15.62 -2.08
C ARG A 622 -3.65 16.15 -1.80
N THR A 623 -4.41 16.34 -2.87
CA THR A 623 -5.71 17.04 -2.84
C THR A 623 -6.74 16.36 -1.96
N GLU A 624 -6.88 15.04 -2.06
CA GLU A 624 -7.87 14.28 -1.31
C GLU A 624 -7.54 14.23 0.19
N LEU A 625 -6.26 14.16 0.54
CA LEU A 625 -5.81 14.23 1.93
C LEU A 625 -6.02 15.63 2.52
N ALA A 626 -5.76 16.68 1.75
CA ALA A 626 -6.04 18.06 2.17
C ALA A 626 -7.54 18.28 2.42
N LYS A 627 -8.44 17.70 1.60
CA LYS A 627 -9.89 17.74 1.81
C LYS A 627 -10.30 17.08 3.13
N VAL A 628 -9.68 15.96 3.52
CA VAL A 628 -9.95 15.31 4.82
C VAL A 628 -9.61 16.26 5.96
N PHE A 629 -8.40 16.81 6.01
CA PHE A 629 -8.01 17.71 7.11
C PHE A 629 -8.82 19.01 7.14
N LEU A 630 -9.26 19.51 5.98
CA LEU A 630 -10.12 20.69 5.87
C LEU A 630 -11.46 20.51 6.63
N ILE A 631 -12.01 19.29 6.69
CA ILE A 631 -13.26 19.00 7.41
C ILE A 631 -13.11 19.23 8.91
N TYR A 632 -11.94 18.89 9.47
CA TYR A 632 -11.64 18.97 10.90
C TYR A 632 -11.12 20.34 11.36
N LEU A 633 -10.77 21.21 10.42
CA LEU A 633 -10.26 22.55 10.72
C LEU A 633 -11.41 23.53 11.03
N GLU A 634 -11.23 24.40 12.01
CA GLU A 634 -12.21 25.44 12.35
C GLU A 634 -12.36 26.52 11.25
N PRO A 635 -11.30 27.24 10.83
CA PRO A 635 -11.37 28.26 9.76
C PRO A 635 -11.38 27.66 8.34
N LYS A 636 -12.45 26.92 8.01
CA LYS A 636 -12.62 26.22 6.72
C LYS A 636 -12.56 27.14 5.50
N THR A 637 -13.22 28.29 5.58
CA THR A 637 -13.27 29.29 4.49
C THR A 637 -11.88 29.82 4.14
N CYS A 638 -11.13 30.25 5.15
CA CYS A 638 -9.77 30.75 4.96
C CYS A 638 -8.82 29.66 4.46
N ALA A 639 -8.86 28.46 5.06
CA ALA A 639 -8.02 27.35 4.65
C ALA A 639 -8.25 26.92 3.19
N ALA A 640 -9.51 26.88 2.75
CA ALA A 640 -9.85 26.60 1.36
C ALA A 640 -9.32 27.69 0.40
N LEU A 641 -9.38 28.96 0.79
CA LEU A 641 -8.80 30.06 0.01
C LEU A 641 -7.26 29.96 -0.07
N ILE A 642 -6.60 29.57 1.03
CA ILE A 642 -5.15 29.29 1.07
C ILE A 642 -4.80 28.15 0.11
N ALA A 643 -5.54 27.04 0.15
CA ALA A 643 -5.32 25.93 -0.79
C ALA A 643 -5.48 26.39 -2.24
N SER A 644 -6.55 27.13 -2.56
CA SER A 644 -6.76 27.68 -3.91
C SER A 644 -5.60 28.58 -4.36
N ARG A 645 -5.08 29.41 -3.45
CA ARG A 645 -3.91 30.27 -3.69
C ARG A 645 -2.67 29.45 -4.07
N VAL A 646 -2.35 28.43 -3.28
CA VAL A 646 -1.17 27.57 -3.44
C VAL A 646 -1.25 26.78 -4.75
N TYR A 647 -2.40 26.14 -5.04
CA TYR A 647 -2.59 25.39 -6.29
C TYR A 647 -2.54 26.28 -7.54
N LYS A 648 -3.03 27.52 -7.46
CA LYS A 648 -2.85 28.53 -8.53
C LYS A 648 -1.38 28.88 -8.75
N GLU A 649 -0.54 28.96 -7.72
CA GLU A 649 0.91 29.13 -7.90
C GLU A 649 1.56 27.90 -8.53
N PHE A 650 1.19 26.69 -8.11
CA PHE A 650 1.69 25.47 -8.74
C PHE A 650 1.35 25.41 -10.23
N SER A 651 0.14 25.80 -10.61
CA SER A 651 -0.27 25.90 -12.02
C SER A 651 0.54 26.92 -12.83
N LYS A 652 0.88 28.06 -12.24
CA LYS A 652 1.70 29.09 -12.93
C LYS A 652 3.13 28.62 -13.18
N ARG A 653 3.71 27.89 -12.23
CA ARG A 653 5.13 27.50 -12.22
C ARG A 653 5.41 26.16 -12.91
N THR A 654 4.37 25.41 -13.29
CA THR A 654 4.51 24.12 -13.96
C THR A 654 4.39 24.23 -15.48
N ASN A 655 5.32 23.59 -16.20
CA ASN A 655 5.35 23.58 -17.66
C ASN A 655 4.56 22.42 -18.29
N ILE A 656 4.18 21.42 -17.48
CA ILE A 656 3.44 20.24 -17.94
C ILE A 656 1.95 20.58 -18.04
N ILE A 657 1.39 20.50 -19.25
CA ILE A 657 0.01 20.92 -19.56
C ILE A 657 -1.02 20.14 -18.73
N HIS A 658 -0.93 18.81 -18.72
CA HIS A 658 -1.87 17.95 -17.97
C HIS A 658 -1.88 18.31 -16.48
N PHE A 659 -0.69 18.41 -15.88
CA PHE A 659 -0.55 18.76 -14.47
C PHE A 659 -1.09 20.16 -14.17
N LYS A 660 -0.84 21.12 -15.06
CA LYS A 660 -1.37 22.48 -14.96
C LYS A 660 -2.90 22.49 -14.95
N GLN A 661 -3.54 21.71 -15.82
CA GLN A 661 -5.00 21.57 -15.86
C GLN A 661 -5.56 20.95 -14.57
N THR A 662 -4.92 19.88 -14.07
CA THR A 662 -5.30 19.26 -12.79
C THR A 662 -5.22 20.27 -11.65
N MET A 663 -4.12 21.02 -11.54
CA MET A 663 -3.92 22.01 -10.47
C MET A 663 -4.85 23.22 -10.57
N THR A 664 -5.23 23.65 -11.78
CA THR A 664 -6.27 24.69 -11.92
C THR A 664 -7.64 24.18 -11.49
N SER A 665 -7.99 22.95 -11.87
CA SER A 665 -9.28 22.34 -11.50
C SER A 665 -9.40 22.22 -9.98
N THR A 666 -8.35 21.73 -9.32
CA THR A 666 -8.34 21.58 -7.86
C THR A 666 -8.40 22.93 -7.14
N ALA A 667 -7.71 23.95 -7.65
CA ALA A 667 -7.80 25.30 -7.11
C ALA A 667 -9.21 25.89 -7.20
N GLU A 668 -9.93 25.61 -8.28
CA GLU A 668 -11.32 26.04 -8.46
C GLU A 668 -12.28 25.26 -7.56
N GLU A 669 -12.05 23.97 -7.32
CA GLU A 669 -12.81 23.17 -6.34
C GLU A 669 -12.71 23.76 -4.93
N PHE A 670 -11.50 24.09 -4.47
CA PHE A 670 -11.31 24.73 -3.16
C PHE A 670 -11.92 26.13 -3.10
N GLU A 671 -11.86 26.90 -4.19
CA GLU A 671 -12.53 28.20 -4.27
C GLU A 671 -14.05 28.07 -4.14
N LEU A 672 -14.64 27.09 -4.85
CA LEU A 672 -16.07 26.80 -4.76
C LEU A 672 -16.46 26.32 -3.36
N TYR A 673 -15.63 25.49 -2.71
CA TYR A 673 -15.85 25.08 -1.33
C TYR A 673 -15.91 26.28 -0.37
N ALA A 674 -14.98 27.23 -0.51
CA ALA A 674 -14.97 28.45 0.30
C ALA A 674 -16.24 29.31 0.07
N VAL A 675 -16.68 29.43 -1.18
CA VAL A 675 -17.93 30.13 -1.56
C VAL A 675 -19.15 29.47 -0.92
N ASN A 676 -19.25 28.15 -1.00
CA ASN A 676 -20.39 27.42 -0.44
C ASN A 676 -20.43 27.56 1.09
N CYS A 677 -19.29 27.48 1.78
CA CYS A 677 -19.22 27.69 3.22
C CYS A 677 -19.70 29.09 3.62
N ILE A 678 -19.25 30.14 2.92
CA ILE A 678 -19.63 31.50 3.29
C ILE A 678 -21.09 31.81 2.92
N ASN A 679 -21.61 31.26 1.82
CA ASN A 679 -23.02 31.40 1.46
C ASN A 679 -23.93 30.75 2.51
N ALA A 680 -23.59 29.53 2.95
CA ALA A 680 -24.32 28.88 4.03
C ALA A 680 -24.28 29.69 5.34
N CYS A 681 -23.14 30.28 5.69
CA CYS A 681 -23.06 31.18 6.84
C CYS A 681 -23.89 32.46 6.66
N TYR A 682 -23.90 33.03 5.45
CA TYR A 682 -24.64 34.25 5.13
C TYR A 682 -26.15 34.05 5.15
N GLU A 683 -26.63 32.88 4.71
CA GLU A 683 -28.03 32.48 4.80
C GLU A 683 -28.51 32.34 6.25
N LEU A 684 -27.63 31.91 7.16
CA LEU A 684 -27.95 31.78 8.60
C LEU A 684 -27.94 33.14 9.32
N ASP A 685 -26.87 33.92 9.16
CA ASP A 685 -26.73 35.25 9.76
C ASP A 685 -25.81 36.13 8.90
N GLU A 686 -26.42 37.10 8.23
CA GLU A 686 -25.71 37.98 7.31
C GLU A 686 -24.63 38.83 8.02
N LYS A 687 -24.88 39.30 9.25
CA LYS A 687 -23.95 40.19 9.96
C LYS A 687 -22.74 39.41 10.47
N ARG A 688 -22.98 38.26 11.11
CA ARG A 688 -21.89 37.40 11.61
C ARG A 688 -21.06 36.82 10.46
N ALA A 689 -21.67 36.52 9.32
CA ALA A 689 -20.93 36.11 8.12
C ALA A 689 -19.98 37.20 7.61
N CYS A 690 -20.42 38.48 7.62
CA CYS A 690 -19.56 39.61 7.26
C CYS A 690 -18.38 39.77 8.25
N GLU A 691 -18.63 39.62 9.55
CA GLU A 691 -17.58 39.63 10.57
C GLU A 691 -16.58 38.48 10.41
N LEU A 692 -17.05 37.29 10.03
CA LEU A 692 -16.19 36.12 9.79
C LEU A 692 -15.14 36.38 8.70
N ILE A 693 -15.52 37.08 7.62
CA ILE A 693 -14.61 37.43 6.53
C ILE A 693 -13.56 38.47 6.97
N LEU A 694 -13.95 39.42 7.83
CA LEU A 694 -13.11 40.51 8.32
C LEU A 694 -12.22 40.09 9.49
N ARG A 695 -12.59 39.04 10.22
CA ARG A 695 -11.87 38.54 11.39
C ARG A 695 -10.43 38.16 11.02
N GLN A 696 -9.49 38.57 11.88
CA GLN A 696 -8.11 38.09 11.83
C GLN A 696 -8.03 36.67 12.39
N ILE A 697 -7.49 35.75 11.60
CA ILE A 697 -7.38 34.35 11.96
C ILE A 697 -5.98 34.10 12.51
N THR A 698 -5.89 34.00 13.84
CA THR A 698 -4.63 33.74 14.56
C THR A 698 -3.97 32.43 14.14
N LEU A 699 -4.76 31.40 13.82
CA LEU A 699 -4.27 30.10 13.36
C LEU A 699 -3.39 30.19 12.11
N PHE A 700 -3.64 31.14 11.21
CA PHE A 700 -2.87 31.31 9.98
C PHE A 700 -2.03 32.60 10.00
N GLY A 701 -1.52 33.02 11.17
CA GLY A 701 -0.61 34.17 11.24
C GLY A 701 -1.31 35.52 11.07
N ASN A 702 -2.48 35.68 11.69
CA ASN A 702 -3.28 36.91 11.74
C ASN A 702 -3.75 37.45 10.37
N ILE A 703 -3.95 36.56 9.41
CA ILE A 703 -4.46 36.90 8.09
C ILE A 703 -6.00 37.02 8.08
N THR A 704 -6.53 37.79 7.14
CA THR A 704 -7.97 37.88 6.87
C THR A 704 -8.34 37.11 5.60
N CYS A 705 -9.58 36.62 5.51
CA CYS A 705 -10.05 35.89 4.32
C CYS A 705 -9.97 36.75 3.05
N ILE A 706 -10.21 38.07 3.17
CA ILE A 706 -10.15 39.02 2.07
C ILE A 706 -8.73 39.12 1.50
N GLN A 707 -7.72 39.27 2.36
CA GLN A 707 -6.32 39.38 1.93
C GLN A 707 -5.91 38.16 1.09
N VAL A 708 -6.27 36.96 1.53
CA VAL A 708 -5.97 35.72 0.81
C VAL A 708 -6.76 35.65 -0.50
N ALA A 709 -8.07 35.94 -0.48
CA ALA A 709 -8.92 35.88 -1.67
C ALA A 709 -8.44 36.82 -2.78
N VAL A 710 -8.06 38.05 -2.42
CA VAL A 710 -7.52 39.06 -3.34
C VAL A 710 -6.16 38.62 -3.88
N ALA A 711 -5.24 38.16 -3.02
CA ALA A 711 -3.93 37.66 -3.43
C ALA A 711 -4.05 36.45 -4.39
N ALA A 712 -5.04 35.58 -4.16
CA ALA A 712 -5.32 34.41 -4.97
C ALA A 712 -6.10 34.70 -6.26
N LYS A 713 -6.61 35.93 -6.43
CA LYS A 713 -7.52 36.29 -7.52
C LYS A 713 -8.72 35.34 -7.60
N CYS A 714 -9.32 35.00 -6.45
CA CYS A 714 -10.50 34.14 -6.36
C CYS A 714 -11.75 34.91 -6.79
N ARG A 715 -12.04 34.92 -8.10
CA ARG A 715 -13.15 35.68 -8.68
C ARG A 715 -14.51 35.25 -8.15
N LYS A 716 -14.77 33.94 -8.02
CA LYS A 716 -16.06 33.41 -7.54
C LYS A 716 -16.31 33.87 -6.10
N PHE A 717 -15.28 33.84 -5.26
CA PHE A 717 -15.38 34.32 -3.87
C PHE A 717 -15.60 35.83 -3.77
N LEU A 718 -14.89 36.62 -4.57
CA LEU A 718 -15.03 38.08 -4.59
C LEU A 718 -16.36 38.57 -5.20
N LEU A 719 -17.14 37.69 -5.83
CA LEU A 719 -18.48 37.99 -6.37
C LEU A 719 -19.61 37.53 -5.45
N THR A 720 -19.28 37.16 -4.21
CA THR A 720 -20.26 36.69 -3.24
C THR A 720 -21.04 37.87 -2.65
N ALA A 721 -22.35 37.72 -2.43
CA ALA A 721 -23.19 38.75 -1.84
C ALA A 721 -22.68 39.26 -0.48
N CYS A 722 -22.12 38.36 0.34
CA CYS A 722 -21.48 38.71 1.61
C CYS A 722 -20.31 39.69 1.42
N PHE A 723 -19.48 39.47 0.39
CA PHE A 723 -18.34 40.34 0.10
C PHE A 723 -18.80 41.70 -0.45
N ASP A 724 -19.80 41.72 -1.33
CA ASP A 724 -20.41 42.96 -1.82
C ASP A 724 -20.96 43.81 -0.67
N ARG A 725 -21.62 43.16 0.31
CA ARG A 725 -22.10 43.84 1.52
C ARG A 725 -20.96 44.41 2.34
N VAL A 726 -19.89 43.64 2.59
CA VAL A 726 -18.71 44.11 3.33
C VAL A 726 -18.07 45.32 2.65
N ILE A 727 -17.92 45.30 1.33
CA ILE A 727 -17.39 46.45 0.57
C ILE A 727 -18.31 47.66 0.70
N ASN A 728 -19.61 47.46 0.55
CA ASN A 728 -20.59 48.54 0.68
C ASN A 728 -20.52 49.14 2.09
N ASP A 729 -20.49 48.31 3.12
CA ASP A 729 -20.39 48.74 4.52
C ASP A 729 -19.09 49.50 4.78
N ALA A 730 -17.96 49.02 4.26
CA ALA A 730 -16.68 49.72 4.34
C ALA A 730 -16.69 51.07 3.59
N SER A 731 -17.39 51.17 2.46
CA SER A 731 -17.47 52.38 1.64
C SER A 731 -18.35 53.47 2.27
N TYR A 732 -19.43 53.08 2.94
CA TYR A 732 -20.37 54.00 3.58
C TYR A 732 -20.04 54.27 5.07
N CYS A 733 -19.06 53.58 5.66
CA CYS A 733 -18.61 53.76 7.04
C CYS A 733 -19.79 53.73 8.03
N LYS A 734 -20.01 54.83 8.78
CA LYS A 734 -21.10 54.96 9.77
C LYS A 734 -22.44 55.33 9.15
N LEU A 735 -22.51 55.54 7.84
CA LEU A 735 -23.73 55.94 7.16
C LEU A 735 -24.68 54.74 7.04
N ASP A 736 -25.96 55.02 7.23
CA ASP A 736 -27.00 54.01 7.16
C ASP A 736 -27.30 53.59 5.71
N GLU A 737 -27.79 52.38 5.58
CA GLU A 737 -28.15 51.70 4.35
C GLU A 737 -29.24 52.40 3.54
N ARG A 738 -30.04 53.27 4.20
CA ARG A 738 -31.10 54.07 3.58
C ARG A 738 -30.58 55.15 2.64
N ASN A 739 -29.34 55.61 2.84
CA ASN A 739 -28.71 56.60 1.97
C ASN A 739 -28.29 56.02 0.60
N ARG A 740 -28.51 54.71 0.36
CA ARG A 740 -28.02 53.97 -0.82
C ARG A 740 -28.83 54.20 -2.12
N TYR A 741 -30.11 54.59 -2.03
CA TYR A 741 -31.02 54.62 -3.18
C TYR A 741 -31.65 56.01 -3.47
N GLY A 742 -31.79 56.34 -4.75
CA GLY A 742 -32.57 57.48 -5.23
C GLY A 742 -32.00 58.88 -4.92
N MET A 743 -32.88 59.83 -4.61
CA MET A 743 -32.59 61.25 -4.34
C MET A 743 -31.53 61.47 -3.24
N HIS A 744 -31.32 60.49 -2.34
CA HIS A 744 -30.40 60.60 -1.22
C HIS A 744 -28.91 60.71 -1.63
N LYS A 745 -28.51 60.23 -2.82
CA LYS A 745 -27.14 60.46 -3.35
C LYS A 745 -26.88 61.93 -3.66
N HIS A 746 -27.86 62.60 -4.27
CA HIS A 746 -27.80 64.04 -4.52
C HIS A 746 -27.87 64.83 -3.21
N MET A 747 -28.61 64.33 -2.21
CA MET A 747 -28.63 64.92 -0.88
C MET A 747 -27.29 64.81 -0.16
N LEU A 748 -26.53 63.71 -0.31
CA LEU A 748 -25.16 63.62 0.22
C LEU A 748 -24.24 64.68 -0.42
N ILE A 749 -24.34 64.88 -1.74
CA ILE A 749 -23.59 65.93 -2.45
C ILE A 749 -24.00 67.33 -1.96
N LEU A 750 -25.29 67.57 -1.77
CA LEU A 750 -25.82 68.83 -1.21
C LEU A 750 -25.33 69.06 0.23
N THR A 751 -25.27 68.02 1.06
CA THR A 751 -24.73 68.14 2.42
C THR A 751 -23.25 68.49 2.40
N TRP A 752 -22.48 67.92 1.46
CA TRP A 752 -21.07 68.25 1.26
C TRP A 752 -20.88 69.71 0.79
N LEU A 753 -21.67 70.17 -0.18
CA LEU A 753 -21.67 71.56 -0.67
C LEU A 753 -22.10 72.57 0.40
N SER A 754 -22.95 72.15 1.35
CA SER A 754 -23.41 72.98 2.47
C SER A 754 -22.47 72.99 3.69
N PHE A 755 -21.25 72.44 3.56
CA PHE A 755 -20.29 72.27 4.68
C PHE A 755 -20.88 71.54 5.89
N GLY A 756 -21.82 70.61 5.68
CA GLY A 756 -22.37 69.76 6.73
C GLY A 756 -23.54 70.35 7.53
N ILE A 757 -23.99 71.58 7.24
CA ILE A 757 -25.15 72.20 7.93
C ILE A 757 -26.43 71.37 7.75
N LEU A 758 -26.60 70.78 6.57
CA LEU A 758 -27.78 69.99 6.23
C LEU A 758 -27.66 68.51 6.64
N ALA A 759 -26.53 68.09 7.23
CA ALA A 759 -26.30 66.69 7.59
C ALA A 759 -27.34 66.09 8.57
N PRO A 760 -27.82 66.79 9.61
CA PRO A 760 -28.81 66.22 10.55
C PRO A 760 -30.16 65.90 9.91
N PHE A 761 -30.51 66.56 8.81
CA PHE A 761 -31.81 66.45 8.15
C PHE A 761 -31.84 65.38 7.05
N TYR A 762 -30.71 65.17 6.36
CA TYR A 762 -30.68 64.32 5.17
C TYR A 762 -29.80 63.08 5.29
N VAL A 763 -28.98 62.97 6.34
CA VAL A 763 -28.04 61.87 6.51
C VAL A 763 -28.46 60.98 7.68
N SER A 764 -28.84 59.75 7.38
CA SER A 764 -29.06 58.72 8.40
C SER A 764 -27.73 58.04 8.76
N TYR A 765 -27.50 57.81 10.05
CA TYR A 765 -26.32 57.11 10.58
C TYR A 765 -26.75 55.77 11.20
N ARG A 766 -25.90 54.75 11.11
CA ARG A 766 -26.15 53.46 11.78
C ARG A 766 -26.14 53.67 13.29
N THR A 767 -27.25 53.38 13.94
CA THR A 767 -27.32 53.34 15.41
C THR A 767 -26.56 52.12 15.91
N THR A 768 -25.51 52.33 16.72
CA THR A 768 -24.94 51.28 17.56
C THR A 768 -25.99 50.94 18.61
N GLN A 769 -26.73 49.85 18.43
CA GLN A 769 -27.46 49.30 19.57
C GLN A 769 -26.42 48.75 20.56
N PRO A 770 -26.47 49.14 21.84
CA PRO A 770 -25.70 48.45 22.86
C PRO A 770 -26.25 47.02 22.96
N GLU A 771 -25.39 46.03 22.72
CA GLU A 771 -25.67 44.64 23.00
C GLU A 771 -25.73 44.44 24.51
N ASP A 772 -26.89 44.70 25.12
CA ASP A 772 -27.22 44.19 26.44
C ASP A 772 -28.64 43.64 26.40
N SER A 773 -28.80 42.39 26.84
CA SER A 773 -30.04 41.68 27.18
C SER A 773 -30.89 41.03 26.08
N GLN A 774 -30.37 40.01 25.39
CA GLN A 774 -31.14 38.77 25.10
C GLN A 774 -30.18 37.55 25.10
N HIS A 775 -29.65 37.23 26.27
CA HIS A 775 -29.16 35.88 26.55
C HIS A 775 -30.36 35.02 26.96
N GLU A 776 -30.96 34.32 25.99
CA GLU A 776 -31.60 33.04 26.29
C GLU A 776 -30.54 31.94 26.07
N PRO A 777 -30.33 31.03 27.04
CA PRO A 777 -29.43 29.92 26.86
C PRO A 777 -30.05 28.96 25.85
N ILE A 778 -29.40 28.78 24.70
CA ILE A 778 -29.71 27.69 23.78
C ILE A 778 -29.49 26.39 24.57
N SER A 779 -30.60 25.71 24.86
CA SER A 779 -30.59 24.38 25.46
C SER A 779 -29.81 23.43 24.56
N ASN A 780 -28.86 22.71 25.16
CA ASN A 780 -28.16 21.57 24.59
C ASN A 780 -29.13 20.41 24.30
N GLN A 781 -29.86 20.47 23.20
CA GLN A 781 -30.54 19.37 22.50
C GLN A 781 -30.60 19.90 21.06
N ASP A 782 -29.68 19.55 20.16
CA ASP A 782 -29.60 18.25 19.53
C ASP A 782 -28.15 17.94 19.11
N LYS A 783 -27.57 16.95 19.77
CA LYS A 783 -26.52 16.10 19.21
C LYS A 783 -27.17 14.73 19.01
N GLU A 784 -27.55 14.42 17.78
CA GLU A 784 -27.58 13.05 17.26
C GLU A 784 -26.98 13.03 15.86
#